data_AF-A0A954VF45-F1
#
_entry.id   AF-A0A954VF45-F1
#
_cell.length_a   1.000
_cell.length_b   1.000
_cell.length_c   1.000
_cell.angle_alpha   90.00
_cell.angle_beta   90.00
_cell.angle_gamma   90.00
#
_symmetry.space_group_name_H-M   'P 1'
#
loop_
_entity.id
_entity.type
_entity.pdbx_description
1 polymer ?
#
loop_
_entity_poly.entity_id
_entity_poly.type
_entity_poly.pdbx_seq_one_letter_code
_entity_poly.pdbx_strand_id
1 'polypeptide(L)'
;WKYRDWVIQAFNDDMPYDTFTIKQIAGDLLPNPSIDDRIATAAHRLTQTNEEGGTDDEEFRVAAVLDRVTTTWQAWQGTTFGCVQCHNHPYDPFLNEEFYEFTAFFNNTVDCDLGEDWPVVETPEDPAQYERAGVLDNQIRSLTEQIWQRRHEIAFRQDAWSPITSMTAETSNDTQAVVEPVHGFAEFHTVGTVSKDTDFDLRAALPKSLRKVTAVRLTALPLDPAKALADSEWGFVLSHIDVSVLREGEGEPTSVKIASVVIDEPHPLQDPQRSIRERPASGFSAYTRIHYPREAVFIFERPVDVDEGAVLRVQLVHRSEALGAFPLIIRRGHLSVTGDESMRDRLSAEEITSLEDQRDGLLAERREIKSIETPVLDERPAHLSRPTYTFVRGLFLDKGEKVSANTPDALPPLPEGAVANRLTLAKWLVSPENPLTARVAVNRYWARLFGTGIVGTEEDFGATGEPPSHPDLLDDLAVRFREDYRWSTKKLLRELVLSSTYRQSARIRDDLVERDRANRLLARGPRRPLPAEMVRDQSLALSGLLSDRLFGPPVHPPIPDGIWMPFVAGDRWATPKEGDEDRYRRSIYTYTKRSIPYPTFAAFDAPTREFCTPRRLTSNTPIQALMVLNDAAFVECSQALADRLQQQEGTLADQLTFGFVACTCREPSESEVKVMLEAFRRISQRDGETVAWQSLASTLLNLDEILTK
;
A
#
# COMPACT_ATOMS: atom_id res chain seq x y z
N TRP A 1 -3.11 2.62 -9.47
CA TRP A 1 -3.66 3.91 -9.96
C TRP A 1 -5.03 4.24 -9.38
N LYS A 2 -5.86 3.23 -9.04
CA LYS A 2 -7.17 3.43 -8.37
C LYS A 2 -7.10 4.32 -7.13
N TYR A 3 -6.08 4.14 -6.29
CA TYR A 3 -5.83 5.03 -5.15
C TYR A 3 -5.64 6.51 -5.55
N ARG A 4 -4.87 6.81 -6.60
CA ARG A 4 -4.70 8.20 -7.08
C ARG A 4 -6.05 8.78 -7.52
N ASP A 5 -6.86 8.00 -8.23
CA ASP A 5 -8.18 8.44 -8.67
C ASP A 5 -9.12 8.69 -7.48
N TRP A 6 -9.07 7.83 -6.46
CA TRP A 6 -9.76 8.03 -5.20
C TRP A 6 -9.35 9.33 -4.50
N VAL A 7 -8.04 9.64 -4.42
CA VAL A 7 -7.55 10.91 -3.83
C VAL A 7 -8.06 12.12 -4.62
N ILE A 8 -8.02 12.06 -5.95
CA ILE A 8 -8.53 13.13 -6.83
C ILE A 8 -10.03 13.33 -6.60
N GLN A 9 -10.79 12.25 -6.54
CA GLN A 9 -12.23 12.29 -6.31
C GLN A 9 -12.55 12.87 -4.92
N ALA A 10 -11.88 12.39 -3.87
CA ALA A 10 -12.05 12.89 -2.51
C ALA A 10 -11.80 14.41 -2.40
N PHE A 11 -10.75 14.90 -3.07
CA PHE A 11 -10.48 16.34 -3.14
C PHE A 11 -11.56 17.10 -3.95
N ASN A 12 -11.98 16.54 -5.10
CA ASN A 12 -13.00 17.15 -5.96
C ASN A 12 -14.38 17.19 -5.29
N ASP A 13 -14.70 16.23 -4.43
CA ASP A 13 -15.95 16.19 -3.67
C ASP A 13 -15.88 17.02 -2.38
N ASP A 14 -14.71 17.58 -2.07
CA ASP A 14 -14.44 18.26 -0.79
C ASP A 14 -14.75 17.35 0.40
N MET A 15 -14.33 16.08 0.30
CA MET A 15 -14.44 15.12 1.39
C MET A 15 -13.84 15.74 2.66
N PRO A 16 -14.58 15.74 3.78
CA PRO A 16 -14.05 16.22 5.05
C PRO A 16 -12.71 15.55 5.38
N TYR A 17 -11.70 16.35 5.74
CA TYR A 17 -10.34 15.88 5.99
C TYR A 17 -10.26 14.82 7.11
N ASP A 18 -11.16 14.86 8.08
CA ASP A 18 -11.29 13.81 9.11
C ASP A 18 -11.74 12.46 8.51
N THR A 19 -12.73 12.49 7.64
CA THR A 19 -13.23 11.32 6.90
C THR A 19 -12.15 10.78 5.96
N PHE A 20 -11.46 11.67 5.23
CA PHE A 20 -10.32 11.33 4.38
C PHE A 20 -9.22 10.62 5.18
N THR A 21 -8.89 11.16 6.36
CA THR A 21 -7.92 10.56 7.28
C THR A 21 -8.37 9.17 7.75
N ILE A 22 -9.61 9.04 8.25
CA ILE A 22 -10.13 7.77 8.76
C ILE A 22 -10.08 6.67 7.69
N LYS A 23 -10.50 6.98 6.46
CA LYS A 23 -10.50 6.02 5.36
C LYS A 23 -9.09 5.58 4.96
N GLN A 24 -8.11 6.49 4.93
CA GLN A 24 -6.73 6.13 4.57
C GLN A 24 -6.04 5.24 5.62
N ILE A 25 -6.30 5.46 6.92
CA ILE A 25 -5.67 4.68 7.99
C ILE A 25 -6.39 3.33 8.19
N ALA A 26 -7.73 3.32 8.11
CA ALA A 26 -8.55 2.21 8.60
C ALA A 26 -9.87 2.00 7.84
N GLY A 27 -9.92 2.36 6.55
CA GLY A 27 -11.12 2.20 5.73
C GLY A 27 -11.62 0.75 5.64
N ASP A 28 -10.72 -0.24 5.70
CA ASP A 28 -11.04 -1.67 5.74
C ASP A 28 -11.70 -2.12 7.05
N LEU A 29 -11.52 -1.36 8.13
CA LEU A 29 -12.11 -1.62 9.45
C LEU A 29 -13.43 -0.87 9.69
N LEU A 30 -13.90 -0.08 8.72
CA LEU A 30 -15.22 0.55 8.82
C LEU A 30 -16.32 -0.51 8.82
N PRO A 31 -17.46 -0.27 9.50
CA PRO A 31 -18.60 -1.17 9.41
C PRO A 31 -19.10 -1.27 7.96
N ASN A 32 -19.12 -2.49 7.40
CA ASN A 32 -19.50 -2.76 6.01
C ASN A 32 -18.73 -1.88 5.01
N PRO A 33 -17.41 -2.01 4.94
CA PRO A 33 -16.57 -1.09 4.19
C PRO A 33 -16.90 -1.19 2.70
N SER A 34 -17.05 -0.04 2.03
CA SER A 34 -17.21 0.03 0.58
C SER A 34 -15.89 -0.28 -0.13
N ILE A 35 -15.94 -0.49 -1.45
CA ILE A 35 -14.73 -0.63 -2.27
C ILE A 35 -13.85 0.63 -2.15
N ASP A 36 -14.47 1.81 -2.13
CA ASP A 36 -13.74 3.08 -1.95
C ASP A 36 -13.05 3.18 -0.59
N ASP A 37 -13.69 2.70 0.48
CA ASP A 37 -13.07 2.68 1.81
C ASP A 37 -11.84 1.77 1.83
N ARG A 38 -11.90 0.61 1.17
CA ARG A 38 -10.77 -0.31 1.04
C ARG A 38 -9.65 0.30 0.19
N ILE A 39 -9.97 0.90 -0.97
CA ILE A 39 -8.98 1.57 -1.83
C ILE A 39 -8.24 2.67 -1.09
N ALA A 40 -8.90 3.41 -0.20
CA ALA A 40 -8.28 4.47 0.58
C ALA A 40 -7.07 3.97 1.39
N THR A 41 -7.14 2.74 1.91
CA THR A 41 -6.06 2.12 2.72
C THR A 41 -4.79 1.83 1.92
N ALA A 42 -4.86 1.86 0.58
CA ALA A 42 -3.70 1.75 -0.28
C ALA A 42 -2.65 2.85 0.00
N ALA A 43 -3.02 3.95 0.67
CA ALA A 43 -2.09 4.95 1.20
C ALA A 43 -0.90 4.32 1.95
N HIS A 44 -1.16 3.27 2.73
CA HIS A 44 -0.17 2.53 3.52
C HIS A 44 0.37 1.28 2.83
N ARG A 45 -0.02 1.03 1.56
CA ARG A 45 0.60 0.05 0.66
C ARG A 45 1.58 0.69 -0.32
N LEU A 46 1.85 1.99 -0.18
CA LEU A 46 2.87 2.70 -0.97
C LEU A 46 4.29 2.56 -0.38
N THR A 47 4.50 1.71 0.61
CA THR A 47 5.81 1.40 1.18
C THR A 47 6.73 0.74 0.14
N GLN A 48 8.02 0.61 0.42
CA GLN A 48 8.92 -0.18 -0.43
C GLN A 48 8.72 -1.66 -0.16
N THR A 49 8.81 -2.44 -1.23
CA THR A 49 8.82 -3.91 -1.22
C THR A 49 10.09 -4.38 -1.95
N ASN A 50 10.62 -5.54 -1.60
CA ASN A 50 11.75 -6.15 -2.27
C ASN A 50 11.48 -7.62 -2.58
N GLU A 51 11.44 -7.93 -3.87
CA GLU A 51 11.12 -9.25 -4.40
C GLU A 51 12.37 -9.99 -4.94
N GLU A 52 13.56 -9.44 -4.71
CA GLU A 52 14.81 -10.06 -5.15
C GLU A 52 15.06 -11.39 -4.42
N GLY A 53 15.55 -12.39 -5.16
CA GLY A 53 15.82 -13.71 -4.60
C GLY A 53 16.88 -13.67 -3.49
N GLY A 54 16.62 -14.37 -2.39
CA GLY A 54 17.52 -14.43 -1.22
C GLY A 54 17.33 -13.31 -0.19
N THR A 55 16.34 -12.44 -0.37
CA THR A 55 15.92 -11.46 0.65
C THR A 55 15.07 -12.12 1.75
N ASP A 56 14.94 -11.45 2.90
CA ASP A 56 14.03 -11.87 3.98
C ASP A 56 12.74 -11.03 3.91
N ASP A 57 11.63 -11.65 3.50
CA ASP A 57 10.33 -10.96 3.37
C ASP A 57 9.81 -10.38 4.70
N GLU A 58 10.21 -10.94 5.84
CA GLU A 58 9.82 -10.42 7.15
C GLU A 58 10.59 -9.14 7.50
N GLU A 59 11.85 -9.03 7.10
CA GLU A 59 12.64 -7.80 7.26
C GLU A 59 11.99 -6.63 6.50
N PHE A 60 11.64 -6.83 5.23
CA PHE A 60 11.02 -5.78 4.42
C PHE A 60 9.56 -5.50 4.82
N ARG A 61 8.80 -6.50 5.25
CA ARG A 61 7.47 -6.29 5.86
C ARG A 61 7.59 -5.40 7.10
N VAL A 62 8.55 -5.67 7.98
CA VAL A 62 8.78 -4.83 9.16
C VAL A 62 9.22 -3.42 8.76
N ALA A 63 10.13 -3.28 7.79
CA ALA A 63 10.52 -1.96 7.27
C ALA A 63 9.30 -1.17 6.75
N ALA A 64 8.38 -1.83 6.03
CA ALA A 64 7.13 -1.23 5.60
C ALA A 64 6.25 -0.79 6.79
N VAL A 65 6.12 -1.61 7.85
CA VAL A 65 5.37 -1.23 9.06
C VAL A 65 5.99 0.01 9.74
N LEU A 66 7.32 0.06 9.88
CA LEU A 66 8.00 1.21 10.47
C LEU A 66 7.85 2.48 9.62
N ASP A 67 7.87 2.35 8.28
CA ASP A 67 7.59 3.47 7.37
C ASP A 67 6.14 3.95 7.49
N ARG A 68 5.16 3.06 7.71
CA ARG A 68 3.76 3.46 7.98
C ARG A 68 3.66 4.33 9.23
N VAL A 69 4.36 3.96 10.32
CA VAL A 69 4.42 4.77 11.55
C VAL A 69 5.01 6.14 11.25
N THR A 70 6.19 6.17 10.65
CA THR A 70 6.92 7.41 10.34
C THR A 70 6.11 8.31 9.41
N THR A 71 5.54 7.75 8.34
CA THR A 71 4.70 8.46 7.39
C THR A 71 3.44 9.01 8.05
N THR A 72 2.78 8.25 8.94
CA THR A 72 1.59 8.72 9.67
C THR A 72 1.92 9.95 10.53
N TRP A 73 2.98 9.84 11.33
CA TRP A 73 3.40 10.93 12.20
C TRP A 73 3.87 12.15 11.42
N GLN A 74 4.67 11.93 10.38
CA GLN A 74 5.12 13.02 9.54
C GLN A 74 3.94 13.68 8.80
N ALA A 75 2.95 12.91 8.32
CA ALA A 75 1.88 13.45 7.50
C ALA A 75 0.78 14.17 8.29
N TRP A 76 0.36 13.60 9.43
CA TRP A 76 -0.74 14.12 10.24
C TRP A 76 -0.26 14.90 11.46
N GLN A 77 0.81 14.46 12.12
CA GLN A 77 1.24 15.06 13.38
C GLN A 77 2.39 16.06 13.22
N GLY A 78 3.11 16.04 12.08
CA GLY A 78 4.14 17.01 11.75
C GLY A 78 5.29 17.03 12.75
N THR A 79 5.68 15.87 13.28
CA THR A 79 6.80 15.74 14.23
C THR A 79 7.84 14.73 13.74
N THR A 80 9.03 14.82 14.33
CA THR A 80 10.16 13.91 14.13
C THR A 80 10.03 12.59 14.89
N PHE A 81 8.81 12.04 15.03
CA PHE A 81 8.57 10.80 15.79
C PHE A 81 9.40 9.61 15.28
N GLY A 82 9.72 9.56 13.99
CA GLY A 82 10.64 8.56 13.43
C GLY A 82 12.03 8.54 14.09
N CYS A 83 12.49 9.65 14.68
CA CYS A 83 13.77 9.69 15.39
C CYS A 83 13.79 8.81 16.64
N VAL A 84 12.62 8.48 17.22
CA VAL A 84 12.56 7.62 18.41
C VAL A 84 12.62 6.14 18.14
N GLN A 85 12.72 5.71 16.88
CA GLN A 85 12.90 4.31 16.51
C GLN A 85 14.11 3.67 17.20
N CYS A 86 15.21 4.42 17.36
CA CYS A 86 16.47 3.88 17.87
C CYS A 86 16.77 4.27 19.34
N HIS A 87 16.23 5.40 19.82
CA HIS A 87 16.47 5.89 21.17
C HIS A 87 15.39 6.88 21.59
N ASN A 88 15.29 7.23 22.89
CA ASN A 88 14.38 8.28 23.34
C ASN A 88 14.69 9.62 22.67
N HIS A 89 13.67 10.43 22.39
CA HIS A 89 13.91 11.72 21.73
C HIS A 89 14.72 12.64 22.66
N PRO A 90 15.73 13.36 22.15
CA PRO A 90 16.58 14.20 22.99
C PRO A 90 15.89 15.47 23.54
N TYR A 91 14.79 15.92 22.91
CA TYR A 91 14.15 17.21 23.23
C TYR A 91 12.65 17.08 23.51
N ASP A 92 11.90 16.52 22.56
CA ASP A 92 10.48 16.18 22.74
C ASP A 92 10.25 15.01 23.73
N PRO A 93 9.08 14.98 24.40
CA PRO A 93 8.74 13.96 25.39
C PRO A 93 8.24 12.65 24.73
N PHE A 94 9.02 12.11 23.80
CA PHE A 94 8.74 10.82 23.15
C PHE A 94 9.79 9.78 23.53
N LEU A 95 9.34 8.61 23.94
CA LEU A 95 10.16 7.48 24.35
C LEU A 95 10.27 6.46 23.21
N ASN A 96 11.36 5.68 23.23
CA ASN A 96 11.60 4.62 22.26
C ASN A 96 10.50 3.55 22.28
N GLU A 97 10.02 3.18 23.46
CA GLU A 97 8.96 2.18 23.62
C GLU A 97 7.65 2.60 22.93
N GLU A 98 7.27 3.87 23.06
CA GLU A 98 6.04 4.43 22.47
C GLU A 98 6.04 4.33 20.93
N PHE A 99 7.22 4.34 20.29
CA PHE A 99 7.32 4.10 18.84
C PHE A 99 6.84 2.69 18.46
N TYR A 100 7.20 1.70 19.27
CA TYR A 100 6.82 0.30 19.04
C TYR A 100 5.40 0.00 19.51
N GLU A 101 4.90 0.68 20.55
CA GLU A 101 3.48 0.69 20.87
C GLU A 101 2.67 1.22 19.68
N PHE A 102 3.09 2.32 19.05
CA PHE A 102 2.43 2.84 17.86
C PHE A 102 2.57 1.91 16.64
N THR A 103 3.73 1.24 16.51
CA THR A 103 3.97 0.19 15.50
C THR A 103 2.95 -0.94 15.58
N ALA A 104 2.49 -1.29 16.78
CA ALA A 104 1.54 -2.39 16.97
C ALA A 104 0.18 -2.14 16.27
N PHE A 105 -0.22 -0.88 16.04
CA PHE A 105 -1.41 -0.58 15.23
C PHE A 105 -1.26 -1.06 13.78
N PHE A 106 -0.06 -1.01 13.20
CA PHE A 106 0.20 -1.36 11.80
C PHE A 106 0.77 -2.76 11.61
N ASN A 107 1.19 -3.45 12.67
CA ASN A 107 1.82 -4.77 12.58
C ASN A 107 0.82 -5.92 12.37
N ASN A 108 -0.47 -5.69 12.64
CA ASN A 108 -1.53 -6.70 12.54
C ASN A 108 -2.23 -6.81 11.17
N THR A 109 -1.50 -6.54 10.09
CA THR A 109 -2.05 -6.53 8.72
C THR A 109 -1.76 -7.86 8.00
N VAL A 110 -2.57 -8.25 7.01
CA VAL A 110 -2.40 -9.54 6.33
C VAL A 110 -1.14 -9.57 5.45
N ASP A 111 -0.70 -8.41 4.96
CA ASP A 111 0.37 -8.29 3.98
C ASP A 111 1.69 -8.97 4.37
N CYS A 112 2.38 -9.40 3.31
CA CYS A 112 3.71 -9.96 3.27
C CYS A 112 4.47 -9.28 2.13
N ASP A 113 5.80 -9.21 2.23
CA ASP A 113 6.61 -8.50 1.24
C ASP A 113 7.02 -9.42 0.09
N LEU A 114 6.06 -9.70 -0.79
CA LEU A 114 6.20 -10.61 -1.93
C LEU A 114 5.50 -10.03 -3.16
N GLY A 115 5.82 -10.56 -4.35
CA GLY A 115 5.43 -9.98 -5.63
C GLY A 115 3.95 -10.07 -6.01
N GLU A 116 3.13 -10.70 -5.17
CA GLU A 116 1.67 -10.74 -5.35
C GLU A 116 0.98 -9.47 -4.84
N ASP A 117 1.69 -8.54 -4.19
CA ASP A 117 1.18 -7.30 -3.59
C ASP A 117 0.00 -7.49 -2.59
N TRP A 118 -0.21 -8.73 -2.13
CA TRP A 118 -1.34 -9.12 -1.27
C TRP A 118 -1.36 -8.35 0.07
N PRO A 119 -2.54 -7.99 0.63
CA PRO A 119 -3.89 -8.25 0.14
C PRO A 119 -4.33 -7.30 -0.96
N VAL A 120 -5.15 -7.83 -1.87
CA VAL A 120 -5.78 -7.06 -2.95
C VAL A 120 -7.29 -7.09 -2.83
N VAL A 121 -7.94 -6.03 -3.31
CA VAL A 121 -9.38 -6.01 -3.57
C VAL A 121 -9.60 -5.97 -5.08
N GLU A 122 -10.53 -6.80 -5.57
CA GLU A 122 -11.01 -6.68 -6.94
C GLU A 122 -11.81 -5.38 -7.08
N THR A 123 -11.21 -4.40 -7.74
CA THR A 123 -11.81 -3.09 -7.94
C THR A 123 -12.41 -3.01 -9.35
N PRO A 124 -13.71 -2.73 -9.50
CA PRO A 124 -14.31 -2.59 -10.83
C PRO A 124 -13.56 -1.57 -11.70
N GLU A 125 -13.47 -1.84 -13.00
CA GLU A 125 -12.91 -0.86 -13.93
C GLU A 125 -13.80 0.39 -14.01
N ASP A 126 -15.12 0.18 -14.06
CA ASP A 126 -16.16 1.21 -14.06
C ASP A 126 -16.58 1.59 -12.63
N PRO A 127 -16.36 2.86 -12.19
CA PRO A 127 -16.80 3.35 -10.88
C PRO A 127 -18.31 3.18 -10.62
N ALA A 128 -19.15 3.17 -11.65
CA ALA A 128 -20.61 2.99 -11.48
C ALA A 128 -20.98 1.61 -10.90
N GLN A 129 -20.06 0.63 -10.94
CA GLN A 129 -20.27 -0.70 -10.39
C GLN A 129 -19.77 -0.84 -8.93
N TYR A 130 -19.18 0.19 -8.33
CA TYR A 130 -18.53 0.09 -7.00
C TYR A 130 -19.52 -0.29 -5.90
N GLU A 131 -20.70 0.33 -5.90
CA GLU A 131 -21.74 0.03 -4.91
C GLU A 131 -22.21 -1.42 -5.03
N ARG A 132 -22.56 -1.85 -6.25
CA ARG A 132 -23.02 -3.23 -6.51
C ARG A 132 -21.95 -4.24 -6.13
N ALA A 133 -20.71 -4.06 -6.59
CA ALA A 133 -19.61 -4.95 -6.28
C ALA A 133 -19.31 -4.99 -4.77
N GLY A 134 -19.31 -3.84 -4.08
CA GLY A 134 -19.08 -3.78 -2.64
C GLY A 134 -20.17 -4.48 -1.81
N VAL A 135 -21.44 -4.39 -2.24
CA VAL A 135 -22.54 -5.15 -1.60
C VAL A 135 -22.31 -6.65 -1.77
N LEU A 136 -21.98 -7.10 -2.99
CA LEU A 136 -21.67 -8.51 -3.26
C LEU A 136 -20.48 -8.99 -2.43
N ASP A 137 -19.38 -8.23 -2.40
CA ASP A 137 -18.16 -8.59 -1.66
C ASP A 137 -18.43 -8.72 -0.15
N ASN A 138 -19.21 -7.82 0.43
CA ASN A 138 -19.57 -7.87 1.85
C ASN A 138 -20.50 -9.07 2.16
N GLN A 139 -21.45 -9.37 1.28
CA GLN A 139 -22.31 -10.55 1.42
C GLN A 139 -21.51 -11.86 1.28
N ILE A 140 -20.61 -11.93 0.30
CA ILE A 140 -19.72 -13.08 0.08
C ILE A 140 -18.81 -13.29 1.30
N ARG A 141 -18.21 -12.21 1.83
CA ARG A 141 -17.38 -12.27 3.05
C ARG A 141 -18.19 -12.80 4.24
N SER A 142 -19.36 -12.23 4.49
CA SER A 142 -20.24 -12.68 5.58
C SER A 142 -20.67 -14.14 5.45
N LEU A 143 -21.08 -14.58 4.25
CA LEU A 143 -21.44 -15.98 4.01
C LEU A 143 -20.24 -16.91 4.19
N THR A 144 -19.05 -16.50 3.72
CA THR A 144 -17.81 -17.26 3.89
C THR A 144 -17.48 -17.45 5.37
N GLU A 145 -17.59 -16.40 6.18
CA GLU A 145 -17.39 -16.50 7.63
C GLU A 145 -18.41 -17.43 8.30
N GLN A 146 -19.70 -17.32 7.95
CA GLN A 146 -20.75 -18.19 8.49
C GLN A 146 -20.54 -19.67 8.14
N ILE A 147 -20.20 -19.95 6.87
CA ILE A 147 -19.88 -21.30 6.40
C ILE A 147 -18.66 -21.83 7.16
N TRP A 148 -17.60 -21.02 7.26
CA TRP A 148 -16.39 -21.39 7.98
C TRP A 148 -16.68 -21.68 9.45
N GLN A 149 -17.39 -20.81 10.17
CA GLN A 149 -17.73 -21.00 11.59
C GLN A 149 -18.42 -22.34 11.82
N ARG A 150 -19.47 -22.65 11.06
CA ARG A 150 -20.20 -23.92 11.19
C ARG A 150 -19.33 -25.13 10.88
N ARG A 151 -18.59 -25.09 9.77
CA ARG A 151 -17.69 -26.18 9.38
C ARG A 151 -16.58 -26.38 10.41
N HIS A 152 -16.04 -25.29 10.94
CA HIS A 152 -15.00 -25.28 11.96
C HIS A 152 -15.53 -25.89 13.27
N GLU A 153 -16.69 -25.45 13.76
CA GLU A 153 -17.34 -26.02 14.95
C GLU A 153 -17.58 -27.53 14.83
N ILE A 154 -17.89 -28.04 13.64
CA ILE A 154 -18.09 -29.48 13.41
C ILE A 154 -16.76 -30.23 13.35
N ALA A 155 -15.78 -29.71 12.61
CA ALA A 155 -14.52 -30.37 12.32
C ALA A 155 -13.54 -30.33 13.52
N PHE A 156 -13.56 -29.27 14.32
CA PHE A 156 -12.62 -29.02 15.41
C PHE A 156 -13.16 -29.31 16.81
N ARG A 157 -14.25 -30.10 16.93
CA ARG A 157 -14.77 -30.53 18.25
C ARG A 157 -13.74 -31.34 19.03
N GLN A 158 -13.36 -30.85 20.21
CA GLN A 158 -12.25 -31.42 20.99
C GLN A 158 -12.46 -32.89 21.41
N ASP A 159 -13.71 -33.30 21.67
CA ASP A 159 -14.07 -34.64 22.14
C ASP A 159 -14.12 -35.70 21.02
N ALA A 160 -14.01 -35.28 19.76
CA ALA A 160 -14.12 -36.17 18.60
C ALA A 160 -12.77 -36.74 18.12
N TRP A 161 -11.63 -36.28 18.65
CA TRP A 161 -10.30 -36.59 18.10
C TRP A 161 -9.47 -37.49 19.01
N SER A 162 -8.86 -38.52 18.41
CA SER A 162 -7.84 -39.36 19.05
C SER A 162 -6.45 -38.96 18.53
N PRO A 163 -5.48 -38.64 19.42
CA PRO A 163 -4.13 -38.31 19.00
C PRO A 163 -3.41 -39.54 18.44
N ILE A 164 -2.58 -39.35 17.42
CA ILE A 164 -1.61 -40.38 17.01
C ILE A 164 -0.44 -40.34 17.98
N THR A 165 -0.21 -41.45 18.69
CA THR A 165 0.84 -41.54 19.74
C THR A 165 2.08 -42.32 19.30
N SER A 166 2.05 -42.93 18.10
CA SER A 166 3.17 -43.67 17.53
C SER A 166 3.16 -43.54 16.01
N MET A 167 4.28 -43.11 15.44
CA MET A 167 4.43 -42.85 14.02
C MET A 167 5.90 -42.96 13.62
N THR A 168 6.17 -43.30 12.35
CA THR A 168 7.48 -43.08 11.72
C THR A 168 7.35 -42.02 10.63
N ALA A 169 8.42 -41.28 10.37
CA ALA A 169 8.49 -40.30 9.31
C ALA A 169 9.68 -40.60 8.40
N GLU A 170 9.43 -40.80 7.12
CA GLU A 170 10.45 -40.88 6.08
C GLU A 170 10.30 -39.69 5.13
N THR A 171 11.38 -39.32 4.45
CA THR A 171 11.41 -38.19 3.51
C THR A 171 11.80 -38.66 2.11
N SER A 172 11.38 -37.92 1.08
CA SER A 172 11.67 -38.27 -0.32
C SER A 172 13.11 -37.99 -0.78
N ASN A 173 13.91 -37.29 0.02
CA ASN A 173 15.24 -36.81 -0.33
C ASN A 173 16.16 -36.76 0.92
N ASP A 174 17.28 -36.03 0.83
CA ASP A 174 18.28 -35.96 1.91
C ASP A 174 17.82 -35.19 3.17
N THR A 175 16.63 -34.57 3.17
CA THR A 175 16.07 -33.94 4.37
C THR A 175 15.86 -34.98 5.46
N GLN A 176 16.37 -34.76 6.67
CA GLN A 176 16.17 -35.70 7.77
C GLN A 176 14.93 -35.33 8.58
N ALA A 177 14.17 -36.34 9.02
CA ALA A 177 13.04 -36.19 9.91
C ALA A 177 13.16 -37.15 11.10
N VAL A 178 12.78 -36.70 12.28
CA VAL A 178 12.70 -37.51 13.49
C VAL A 178 11.29 -37.41 14.07
N VAL A 179 10.90 -38.42 14.86
CA VAL A 179 9.60 -38.45 15.54
C VAL A 179 9.83 -38.61 17.04
N GLU A 180 9.22 -37.73 17.83
CA GLU A 180 9.34 -37.71 19.28
C GLU A 180 7.96 -37.67 19.97
N PRO A 181 7.82 -38.28 21.17
CA PRO A 181 6.59 -38.19 21.94
C PRO A 181 6.52 -36.84 22.67
N VAL A 182 5.56 -35.99 22.28
CA VAL A 182 5.36 -34.65 22.84
C VAL A 182 3.90 -34.48 23.26
N HIS A 183 3.64 -34.19 24.54
CA HIS A 183 2.30 -33.92 25.08
C HIS A 183 1.20 -34.93 24.67
N GLY A 184 1.55 -36.21 24.52
CA GLY A 184 0.61 -37.27 24.12
C GLY A 184 0.44 -37.46 22.61
N PHE A 185 1.27 -36.81 21.79
CA PHE A 185 1.35 -36.99 20.35
C PHE A 185 2.70 -37.60 19.95
N ALA A 186 2.73 -38.36 18.86
CA ALA A 186 3.94 -38.59 18.08
C ALA A 186 4.09 -37.42 17.09
N GLU A 187 5.06 -36.58 17.36
CA GLU A 187 5.30 -35.35 16.61
C GLU A 187 6.54 -35.52 15.73
N PHE A 188 6.41 -35.25 14.43
CA PHE A 188 7.55 -35.25 13.52
C PHE A 188 8.19 -33.86 13.47
N HIS A 189 9.50 -33.80 13.28
CA HIS A 189 10.19 -32.58 12.91
C HIS A 189 11.44 -32.81 12.07
N THR A 190 11.79 -31.84 11.24
CA THR A 190 13.00 -31.85 10.41
C THR A 190 14.25 -31.57 11.23
N VAL A 191 15.37 -32.20 10.85
CA VAL A 191 16.69 -31.96 11.45
C VAL A 191 17.67 -31.51 10.37
N GLY A 192 18.43 -30.44 10.65
CA GLY A 192 19.46 -29.93 9.74
C GLY A 192 18.87 -29.20 8.52
N THR A 193 19.53 -29.37 7.37
CA THR A 193 19.16 -28.69 6.13
C THR A 193 17.91 -29.32 5.52
N VAL A 194 16.92 -28.49 5.21
CA VAL A 194 15.69 -28.91 4.51
C VAL A 194 15.83 -28.60 3.03
N SER A 195 15.78 -29.64 2.19
CA SER A 195 15.82 -29.51 0.74
C SER A 195 14.47 -29.08 0.19
N LYS A 196 14.46 -28.38 -0.95
CA LYS A 196 13.22 -28.13 -1.69
C LYS A 196 12.57 -29.44 -2.15
N ASP A 197 11.27 -29.37 -2.42
CA ASP A 197 10.46 -30.52 -2.87
C ASP A 197 10.50 -31.73 -1.92
N THR A 198 10.71 -31.50 -0.63
CA THR A 198 10.67 -32.58 0.37
C THR A 198 9.24 -33.02 0.62
N ASP A 199 9.02 -34.32 0.44
CA ASP A 199 7.78 -35.00 0.83
C ASP A 199 8.00 -35.79 2.09
N PHE A 200 6.97 -35.88 2.93
CA PHE A 200 6.96 -36.77 4.10
C PHE A 200 6.09 -37.98 3.82
N ASP A 201 6.57 -39.17 4.16
CA ASP A 201 5.80 -40.41 4.27
C ASP A 201 5.66 -40.75 5.76
N LEU A 202 4.49 -40.41 6.31
CA LEU A 202 4.18 -40.61 7.72
C LEU A 202 3.40 -41.92 7.89
N ARG A 203 3.93 -42.86 8.66
CA ARG A 203 3.27 -44.14 8.95
C ARG A 203 2.82 -44.16 10.40
N ALA A 204 1.56 -43.85 10.63
CA ALA A 204 0.94 -43.68 11.94
C ALA A 204 0.21 -44.94 12.39
N ALA A 205 0.55 -45.45 13.57
CA ALA A 205 -0.20 -46.52 14.20
C ALA A 205 -1.54 -45.98 14.72
N LEU A 206 -2.65 -46.64 14.36
CA LEU A 206 -3.98 -46.21 14.75
C LEU A 206 -4.30 -46.61 16.21
N PRO A 207 -5.10 -45.81 16.94
CA PRO A 207 -5.55 -46.17 18.29
C PRO A 207 -6.32 -47.51 18.29
N LYS A 208 -6.00 -48.41 19.22
CA LYS A 208 -6.58 -49.77 19.27
C LYS A 208 -8.10 -49.81 19.43
N SER A 209 -8.69 -48.77 20.01
CA SER A 209 -10.14 -48.62 20.18
C SER A 209 -10.85 -48.19 18.91
N LEU A 210 -10.11 -47.71 17.90
CA LEU A 210 -10.66 -47.21 16.66
C LEU A 210 -10.92 -48.37 15.70
N ARG A 211 -12.13 -48.44 15.16
CA ARG A 211 -12.55 -49.45 14.16
C ARG A 211 -12.79 -48.85 12.79
N LYS A 212 -13.00 -47.53 12.73
CA LYS A 212 -13.18 -46.76 11.51
C LYS A 212 -12.46 -45.44 11.61
N VAL A 213 -11.92 -44.98 10.49
CA VAL A 213 -11.37 -43.63 10.34
C VAL A 213 -12.23 -42.87 9.33
N THR A 214 -12.65 -41.66 9.71
CA THR A 214 -13.51 -40.80 8.88
C THR A 214 -12.81 -39.51 8.47
N ALA A 215 -11.81 -39.07 9.23
CA ALA A 215 -10.96 -37.92 8.88
C ALA A 215 -9.59 -37.98 9.57
N VAL A 216 -8.65 -37.23 9.01
CA VAL A 216 -7.32 -36.97 9.57
C VAL A 216 -7.18 -35.48 9.83
N ARG A 217 -6.73 -35.10 11.03
CA ARG A 217 -6.32 -33.73 11.33
C ARG A 217 -4.81 -33.65 11.33
N LEU A 218 -4.28 -32.70 10.57
CA LEU A 218 -2.88 -32.32 10.57
C LEU A 218 -2.74 -30.99 11.32
N THR A 219 -1.87 -30.96 12.31
CA THR A 219 -1.46 -29.75 13.01
C THR A 219 -0.01 -29.48 12.63
N ALA A 220 0.23 -28.41 11.88
CA ALA A 220 1.55 -27.93 11.52
C ALA A 220 2.01 -26.88 12.55
N LEU A 221 3.25 -26.98 13.01
CA LEU A 221 3.79 -26.19 14.11
C LEU A 221 5.04 -25.43 13.64
N PRO A 222 5.33 -24.24 14.20
CA PRO A 222 6.68 -23.69 14.15
C PRO A 222 7.66 -24.66 14.81
N LEU A 223 8.87 -24.79 14.28
CA LEU A 223 9.89 -25.69 14.82
C LEU A 223 10.20 -25.33 16.27
N ASP A 224 10.42 -24.05 16.55
CA ASP A 224 10.52 -23.47 17.90
C ASP A 224 9.40 -22.44 18.11
N PRO A 225 8.28 -22.82 18.76
CA PRO A 225 7.16 -21.92 18.99
C PRO A 225 7.52 -20.67 19.81
N ALA A 226 8.45 -20.78 20.76
CA ALA A 226 8.85 -19.65 21.58
C ALA A 226 9.64 -18.63 20.75
N LYS A 227 10.57 -19.10 19.92
CA LYS A 227 11.32 -18.25 19.00
C LYS A 227 10.43 -17.69 17.90
N ALA A 228 9.53 -18.49 17.33
CA ALA A 228 8.68 -18.10 16.21
C ALA A 228 7.74 -16.91 16.53
N LEU A 229 7.36 -16.75 17.80
CA LEU A 229 6.60 -15.58 18.27
C LEU A 229 7.38 -14.28 18.07
N ALA A 230 8.69 -14.28 18.33
CA ALA A 230 9.54 -13.12 18.08
C ALA A 230 9.94 -13.07 16.61
N ASP A 231 10.53 -14.14 16.09
CA ASP A 231 11.09 -14.28 14.75
C ASP A 231 10.31 -15.33 13.95
N SER A 232 9.27 -14.90 13.23
CA SER A 232 8.41 -15.84 12.49
C SER A 232 9.23 -16.69 11.51
N GLU A 233 9.05 -18.01 11.62
CA GLU A 233 9.73 -18.97 10.75
C GLU A 233 9.11 -18.96 9.35
N TRP A 234 9.86 -19.44 8.35
CA TRP A 234 9.27 -19.80 7.08
C TRP A 234 8.14 -20.81 7.30
N GLY A 235 6.97 -20.47 6.81
CA GLY A 235 5.78 -21.30 6.83
C GLY A 235 5.82 -22.37 5.75
N PHE A 236 4.65 -22.79 5.31
CA PHE A 236 4.53 -23.96 4.44
C PHE A 236 3.39 -23.82 3.43
N VAL A 237 3.47 -24.59 2.36
CA VAL A 237 2.35 -24.85 1.44
C VAL A 237 2.25 -26.36 1.24
N LEU A 238 1.19 -26.96 1.77
CA LEU A 238 0.87 -28.36 1.55
C LEU A 238 0.22 -28.51 0.17
N SER A 239 1.05 -28.72 -0.84
CA SER A 239 0.62 -28.78 -2.25
C SER A 239 -0.24 -30.00 -2.55
N HIS A 240 0.01 -31.13 -1.89
CA HIS A 240 -0.85 -32.32 -1.97
C HIS A 240 -0.76 -33.19 -0.71
N ILE A 241 -1.83 -33.94 -0.42
CA ILE A 241 -1.87 -34.97 0.61
C ILE A 241 -2.52 -36.24 0.08
N ASP A 242 -1.81 -37.36 0.21
CA ASP A 242 -2.36 -38.70 -0.04
C ASP A 242 -2.50 -39.45 1.29
N VAL A 243 -3.60 -40.18 1.44
CA VAL A 243 -3.86 -40.99 2.63
C VAL A 243 -4.16 -42.40 2.17
N SER A 244 -3.53 -43.38 2.81
CA SER A 244 -3.76 -44.79 2.53
C SER A 244 -3.70 -45.63 3.80
N VAL A 245 -4.36 -46.79 3.80
CA VAL A 245 -4.35 -47.72 4.93
C VAL A 245 -3.58 -48.98 4.54
N LEU A 246 -2.62 -49.36 5.38
CA LEU A 246 -1.86 -50.60 5.27
C LEU A 246 -2.40 -51.58 6.33
N ARG A 247 -2.98 -52.69 5.89
CA ARG A 247 -3.46 -53.76 6.79
C ARG A 247 -2.39 -54.82 6.98
N GLU A 248 -2.44 -55.49 8.12
CA GLU A 248 -1.50 -56.56 8.44
C GLU A 248 -1.64 -57.72 7.44
N GLY A 249 -0.56 -58.03 6.72
CA GLY A 249 -0.54 -59.07 5.67
C GLY A 249 -0.88 -58.59 4.26
N GLU A 250 -1.31 -57.34 4.06
CA GLU A 250 -1.45 -56.72 2.74
C GLU A 250 -0.11 -56.11 2.30
N GLY A 251 0.32 -56.41 1.07
CA GLY A 251 1.57 -55.89 0.50
C GLY A 251 1.47 -54.48 -0.08
N GLU A 252 0.26 -54.03 -0.45
CA GLU A 252 0.01 -52.72 -1.04
C GLU A 252 -0.99 -51.92 -0.20
N PRO A 253 -0.74 -50.62 0.05
CA PRO A 253 -1.65 -49.79 0.84
C PRO A 253 -2.91 -49.45 0.03
N THR A 254 -4.07 -49.48 0.69
CA THR A 254 -5.35 -49.10 0.08
C THR A 254 -5.51 -47.57 0.14
N SER A 255 -5.56 -46.89 -1.01
CA SER A 255 -5.77 -45.44 -1.07
C SER A 255 -7.15 -45.02 -0.54
N VAL A 256 -7.17 -43.90 0.18
CA VAL A 256 -8.35 -43.29 0.78
C VAL A 256 -8.62 -41.96 0.11
N LYS A 257 -9.77 -41.86 -0.56
CA LYS A 257 -10.19 -40.61 -1.21
C LYS A 257 -10.68 -39.60 -0.17
N ILE A 258 -10.17 -38.37 -0.26
CA ILE A 258 -10.56 -37.23 0.58
C ILE A 258 -11.63 -36.42 -0.16
N ALA A 259 -12.72 -36.09 0.53
CA ALA A 259 -13.84 -35.35 -0.04
C ALA A 259 -13.71 -33.84 0.14
N SER A 260 -13.23 -33.37 1.29
CA SER A 260 -13.05 -31.94 1.55
C SER A 260 -12.04 -31.67 2.66
N VAL A 261 -11.55 -30.43 2.69
CA VAL A 261 -10.64 -29.90 3.72
C VAL A 261 -11.36 -28.82 4.54
N VAL A 262 -11.17 -28.79 5.86
CA VAL A 262 -11.60 -27.68 6.72
C VAL A 262 -10.38 -27.19 7.49
N ILE A 263 -10.17 -25.87 7.53
CA ILE A 263 -8.98 -25.26 8.14
C ILE A 263 -9.37 -24.26 9.24
N ASP A 264 -8.37 -23.79 9.96
CA ASP A 264 -8.44 -22.85 11.07
C ASP A 264 -8.63 -21.36 10.69
N GLU A 265 -8.85 -21.05 9.41
CA GLU A 265 -8.96 -19.67 8.92
C GLU A 265 -10.10 -19.51 7.88
N PRO A 266 -10.95 -18.46 7.97
CA PRO A 266 -12.06 -18.25 7.04
C PRO A 266 -11.62 -17.73 5.65
N HIS A 267 -10.50 -17.01 5.58
CA HIS A 267 -10.04 -16.32 4.36
C HIS A 267 -8.60 -16.68 4.02
N PRO A 268 -8.29 -17.97 3.77
CA PRO A 268 -6.94 -18.36 3.43
C PRO A 268 -6.51 -17.75 2.09
N LEU A 269 -5.25 -17.33 2.01
CA LEU A 269 -4.67 -16.82 0.76
C LEU A 269 -4.75 -17.84 -0.38
N GLN A 270 -4.51 -19.12 -0.06
CA GLN A 270 -4.57 -20.22 -1.01
C GLN A 270 -5.76 -21.13 -0.70
N ASP A 271 -6.47 -21.57 -1.74
CA ASP A 271 -7.59 -22.50 -1.60
C ASP A 271 -7.11 -23.85 -1.01
N PRO A 272 -7.51 -24.20 0.23
CA PRO A 272 -7.06 -25.42 0.90
C PRO A 272 -7.58 -26.70 0.23
N GLN A 273 -8.67 -26.63 -0.55
CA GLN A 273 -9.19 -27.78 -1.30
C GLN A 273 -8.22 -28.22 -2.41
N ARG A 274 -7.22 -27.41 -2.76
CA ARG A 274 -6.21 -27.80 -3.76
C ARG A 274 -5.26 -28.87 -3.25
N SER A 275 -5.06 -29.00 -1.94
CA SER A 275 -4.24 -30.07 -1.34
C SER A 275 -4.76 -31.48 -1.63
N ILE A 276 -6.02 -31.65 -2.06
CA ILE A 276 -6.60 -32.97 -2.37
C ILE A 276 -6.73 -33.24 -3.88
N ARG A 277 -6.18 -32.35 -4.73
CA ARG A 277 -6.17 -32.52 -6.19
C ARG A 277 -4.88 -33.18 -6.66
N GLU A 278 -4.94 -33.96 -7.74
CA GLU A 278 -3.80 -34.73 -8.27
C GLU A 278 -2.61 -33.87 -8.74
N ARG A 279 -2.79 -32.57 -9.00
CA ARG A 279 -1.74 -31.66 -9.47
C ARG A 279 -1.27 -30.75 -8.33
N PRO A 280 -0.11 -31.04 -7.70
CA PRO A 280 0.40 -30.24 -6.60
C PRO A 280 0.86 -28.86 -7.10
N ALA A 281 0.29 -27.79 -6.54
CA ALA A 281 0.69 -26.42 -6.87
C ALA A 281 0.44 -25.41 -5.73
N SER A 282 -0.67 -25.58 -4.99
CA SER A 282 -1.10 -24.71 -3.88
C SER A 282 -2.02 -25.52 -2.96
N GLY A 283 -2.33 -25.00 -1.77
CA GLY A 283 -3.21 -25.71 -0.84
C GLY A 283 -3.23 -25.11 0.56
N PHE A 284 -3.52 -25.95 1.55
CA PHE A 284 -3.44 -25.57 2.96
C PHE A 284 -2.05 -25.02 3.28
N SER A 285 -1.99 -23.82 3.85
CA SER A 285 -0.73 -23.09 3.99
C SER A 285 -0.71 -22.14 5.17
N ALA A 286 0.50 -21.92 5.67
CA ALA A 286 0.87 -20.78 6.50
C ALA A 286 1.73 -19.82 5.65
N TYR A 287 1.13 -19.20 4.64
CA TYR A 287 1.91 -18.45 3.66
C TYR A 287 2.20 -17.01 4.12
N THR A 288 3.45 -16.54 4.10
CA THR A 288 4.75 -17.24 3.97
C THR A 288 5.40 -17.55 5.30
N ARG A 289 4.86 -17.02 6.40
CA ARG A 289 5.47 -17.07 7.73
C ARG A 289 4.53 -17.71 8.74
N ILE A 290 5.10 -18.45 9.70
CA ILE A 290 4.39 -19.14 10.77
C ILE A 290 4.95 -18.76 12.13
N HIS A 291 4.06 -18.42 13.06
CA HIS A 291 4.39 -18.13 14.48
C HIS A 291 3.41 -18.75 15.47
N TYR A 292 2.44 -19.52 14.97
CA TYR A 292 1.43 -20.23 15.75
C TYR A 292 1.05 -21.53 15.01
N PRO A 293 0.48 -22.52 15.72
CA PRO A 293 0.04 -23.76 15.08
C PRO A 293 -1.02 -23.51 14.02
N ARG A 294 -0.91 -24.20 12.87
CA ARG A 294 -1.93 -24.21 11.82
C ARG A 294 -2.58 -25.57 11.73
N GLU A 295 -3.89 -25.63 11.56
CA GLU A 295 -4.61 -26.89 11.50
C GLU A 295 -5.47 -27.08 10.24
N ALA A 296 -5.45 -28.31 9.72
CA ALA A 296 -6.31 -28.75 8.63
C ALA A 296 -6.90 -30.13 8.91
N VAL A 297 -8.20 -30.27 8.64
CA VAL A 297 -8.98 -31.50 8.78
C VAL A 297 -9.34 -32.01 7.38
N PHE A 298 -8.82 -33.18 7.04
CA PHE A 298 -9.03 -33.90 5.77
C PHE A 298 -10.11 -34.96 5.94
N ILE A 299 -11.31 -34.68 5.42
CA ILE A 299 -12.49 -35.53 5.59
C ILE A 299 -12.55 -36.54 4.45
N PHE A 300 -12.62 -37.83 4.77
CA PHE A 300 -12.67 -38.88 3.76
C PHE A 300 -13.99 -38.87 3.00
N GLU A 301 -14.03 -39.46 1.81
CA GLU A 301 -15.26 -39.65 1.01
C GLU A 301 -16.14 -40.78 1.57
N ARG A 302 -15.55 -41.77 2.23
CA ARG A 302 -16.25 -42.84 2.96
C ARG A 302 -15.48 -43.20 4.23
N PRO A 303 -16.15 -43.59 5.34
CA PRO A 303 -15.47 -44.20 6.48
C PRO A 303 -14.63 -45.39 6.01
N VAL A 304 -13.43 -45.53 6.56
CA VAL A 304 -12.52 -46.62 6.22
C VAL A 304 -12.44 -47.55 7.42
N ASP A 305 -12.83 -48.82 7.22
CA ASP A 305 -12.68 -49.84 8.24
C ASP A 305 -11.20 -50.19 8.44
N VAL A 306 -10.80 -50.23 9.72
CA VAL A 306 -9.42 -50.48 10.15
C VAL A 306 -9.39 -51.60 11.18
N ASP A 307 -8.57 -52.61 10.88
CA ASP A 307 -8.33 -53.75 11.77
C ASP A 307 -7.33 -53.36 12.88
N GLU A 308 -7.29 -54.15 13.96
CA GLU A 308 -6.27 -53.97 14.99
C GLU A 308 -4.87 -54.17 14.38
N GLY A 309 -3.99 -53.18 14.55
CA GLY A 309 -2.66 -53.19 13.94
C GLY A 309 -2.55 -52.51 12.57
N ALA A 310 -3.65 -52.04 11.99
CA ALA A 310 -3.61 -51.25 10.76
C ALA A 310 -2.80 -49.96 10.94
N VAL A 311 -2.03 -49.61 9.90
CA VAL A 311 -1.20 -48.41 9.86
C VAL A 311 -1.79 -47.43 8.85
N LEU A 312 -1.96 -46.19 9.26
CA LEU A 312 -2.35 -45.10 8.37
C LEU A 312 -1.09 -44.48 7.78
N ARG A 313 -0.94 -44.57 6.45
CA ARG A 313 0.10 -43.89 5.70
C ARG A 313 -0.43 -42.54 5.22
N VAL A 314 0.23 -41.45 5.58
CA VAL A 314 -0.10 -40.09 5.18
C VAL A 314 1.10 -39.49 4.46
N GLN A 315 0.97 -39.23 3.17
CA GLN A 315 2.00 -38.60 2.37
C GLN A 315 1.73 -37.10 2.27
N LEU A 316 2.66 -36.27 2.75
CA LEU A 316 2.60 -34.81 2.66
C LEU A 316 3.53 -34.32 1.56
N VAL A 317 3.00 -33.64 0.55
CA VAL A 317 3.73 -33.23 -0.65
C VAL A 317 3.87 -31.71 -0.70
N HIS A 318 5.10 -31.22 -0.91
CA HIS A 318 5.41 -29.79 -0.98
C HIS A 318 6.10 -29.45 -2.31
N ARG A 319 5.55 -28.50 -3.06
CA ARG A 319 6.07 -28.08 -4.40
C ARG A 319 6.16 -26.57 -4.53
N SER A 320 6.22 -25.85 -3.40
CA SER A 320 6.25 -24.39 -3.37
C SER A 320 7.51 -23.87 -2.70
N GLU A 321 8.01 -22.77 -3.23
CA GLU A 321 9.14 -22.01 -2.71
C GLU A 321 8.80 -20.52 -2.72
N ALA A 322 9.42 -19.76 -1.83
CA ALA A 322 9.36 -18.30 -1.80
C ALA A 322 10.72 -17.70 -2.21
N LEU A 323 10.68 -16.57 -2.91
CA LEU A 323 11.85 -15.78 -3.33
C LEU A 323 12.96 -16.61 -4.00
N GLY A 324 12.56 -17.65 -4.75
CA GLY A 324 13.45 -18.53 -5.51
C GLY A 324 14.46 -19.36 -4.70
N ALA A 325 14.38 -19.33 -3.37
CA ALA A 325 15.41 -19.94 -2.51
C ALA A 325 14.86 -20.59 -1.22
N PHE A 326 13.66 -20.24 -0.77
CA PHE A 326 13.15 -20.69 0.53
C PHE A 326 12.03 -21.73 0.36
N PRO A 327 12.29 -23.01 0.67
CA PRO A 327 11.29 -24.04 0.49
C PRO A 327 10.20 -23.95 1.57
N LEU A 328 8.93 -23.91 1.15
CA LEU A 328 7.77 -23.77 2.02
C LEU A 328 7.25 -25.15 2.45
N ILE A 329 7.91 -25.74 3.45
CA ILE A 329 7.70 -27.13 3.90
C ILE A 329 7.22 -27.16 5.34
N ILE A 330 6.29 -28.07 5.67
CA ILE A 330 5.93 -28.34 7.06
C ILE A 330 7.14 -28.96 7.76
N ARG A 331 7.78 -28.19 8.64
CA ARG A 331 8.99 -28.61 9.36
C ARG A 331 8.71 -29.37 10.64
N ARG A 332 7.52 -29.19 11.22
CA ARG A 332 7.10 -29.82 12.46
C ARG A 332 5.59 -30.00 12.46
N GLY A 333 5.10 -31.13 12.97
CA GLY A 333 3.67 -31.35 13.09
C GLY A 333 3.29 -32.68 13.71
N HIS A 334 2.00 -32.85 13.94
CA HIS A 334 1.43 -34.10 14.42
C HIS A 334 0.07 -34.39 13.78
N LEU A 335 -0.37 -35.64 13.93
CA LEU A 335 -1.64 -36.11 13.38
C LEU A 335 -2.64 -36.46 14.50
N SER A 336 -3.92 -36.28 14.21
CA SER A 336 -5.03 -36.88 14.97
C SER A 336 -5.99 -37.55 14.00
N VAL A 337 -6.72 -38.54 14.48
CA VAL A 337 -7.74 -39.25 13.70
C VAL A 337 -9.07 -39.26 14.43
N THR A 338 -10.15 -39.37 13.69
CA THR A 338 -11.50 -39.54 14.24
C THR A 338 -12.23 -40.67 13.52
N GLY A 339 -13.11 -41.34 14.25
CA GLY A 339 -14.06 -42.32 13.72
C GLY A 339 -15.50 -41.82 13.73
N ASP A 340 -15.70 -40.50 13.91
CA ASP A 340 -17.01 -39.88 13.95
C ASP A 340 -17.69 -39.95 12.58
N GLU A 341 -18.56 -40.96 12.40
CA GLU A 341 -19.30 -41.18 11.16
C GLU A 341 -20.32 -40.07 10.88
N SER A 342 -20.79 -39.37 11.92
CA SER A 342 -21.77 -38.28 11.79
C SER A 342 -21.16 -36.96 11.30
N MET A 343 -19.83 -36.85 11.23
CA MET A 343 -19.14 -35.62 10.83
C MET A 343 -19.53 -35.21 9.41
N ARG A 344 -19.56 -36.16 8.47
CA ARG A 344 -19.91 -35.84 7.08
C ARG A 344 -21.35 -35.36 6.97
N ASP A 345 -22.29 -36.07 7.58
CA ASP A 345 -23.72 -35.72 7.54
C ASP A 345 -23.96 -34.30 8.08
N ARG A 346 -23.24 -33.91 9.13
CA ARG A 346 -23.29 -32.54 9.67
C ARG A 346 -22.65 -31.50 8.76
N LEU A 347 -21.53 -31.82 8.12
CA LEU A 347 -20.87 -30.93 7.15
C LEU A 347 -21.66 -30.78 5.84
N SER A 348 -22.49 -31.77 5.49
CA SER A 348 -23.41 -31.74 4.35
C SER A 348 -24.84 -31.40 4.76
N ALA A 349 -25.05 -30.80 5.94
CA ALA A 349 -26.37 -30.37 6.37
C ALA A 349 -26.93 -29.34 5.39
N GLU A 350 -28.24 -29.40 5.12
CA GLU A 350 -28.96 -28.50 4.18
C GLU A 350 -28.68 -27.02 4.47
N GLU A 351 -28.50 -26.68 5.75
CA GLU A 351 -28.15 -25.33 6.19
C GLU A 351 -26.79 -24.84 5.66
N ILE A 352 -25.76 -25.70 5.65
CA ILE A 352 -24.42 -25.35 5.14
C ILE A 352 -24.45 -25.30 3.61
N THR A 353 -25.05 -26.31 2.97
CA THR A 353 -25.12 -26.36 1.50
C THR A 353 -25.93 -25.19 0.95
N SER A 354 -27.01 -24.77 1.63
CA SER A 354 -27.78 -23.59 1.23
C SER A 354 -26.96 -22.29 1.32
N LEU A 355 -26.10 -22.14 2.34
CA LEU A 355 -25.19 -20.98 2.40
C LEU A 355 -24.13 -21.03 1.30
N GLU A 356 -23.57 -22.22 1.02
CA GLU A 356 -22.58 -22.42 -0.04
C GLU A 356 -23.18 -22.07 -1.41
N ASP A 357 -24.40 -22.56 -1.70
CA ASP A 357 -25.13 -22.24 -2.94
C ASP A 357 -25.41 -20.74 -3.08
N GLN A 358 -25.79 -20.06 -1.99
CA GLN A 358 -25.98 -18.61 -1.98
C GLN A 358 -24.66 -17.87 -2.26
N ARG A 359 -23.57 -18.23 -1.57
CA ARG A 359 -22.26 -17.62 -1.76
C ARG A 359 -21.78 -17.81 -3.20
N ASP A 360 -21.93 -19.02 -3.73
CA ASP A 360 -21.46 -19.37 -5.08
C ASP A 360 -22.28 -18.64 -6.17
N GLY A 361 -23.58 -18.43 -5.95
CA GLY A 361 -24.41 -17.56 -6.77
C GLY A 361 -23.91 -16.11 -6.79
N LEU A 362 -23.62 -15.54 -5.61
CA LEU A 362 -23.07 -14.17 -5.51
C LEU A 362 -21.67 -14.06 -6.12
N LEU A 363 -20.82 -15.08 -5.97
CA LEU A 363 -19.50 -15.16 -6.62
C LEU A 363 -19.63 -15.17 -8.14
N ALA A 364 -20.61 -15.91 -8.69
CA ALA A 364 -20.88 -15.90 -10.12
C ALA A 364 -21.30 -14.51 -10.60
N GLU A 365 -22.21 -13.84 -9.89
CA GLU A 365 -22.59 -12.45 -10.20
C GLU A 365 -21.42 -11.49 -10.10
N ARG A 366 -20.56 -11.66 -9.09
CA ARG A 366 -19.41 -10.79 -8.84
C ARG A 366 -18.36 -10.91 -9.95
N ARG A 367 -18.18 -12.10 -10.54
CA ARG A 367 -17.26 -12.34 -11.66
C ARG A 367 -17.67 -11.67 -12.97
N GLU A 368 -18.96 -11.37 -13.15
CA GLU A 368 -19.44 -10.63 -14.32
C GLU A 368 -19.02 -9.14 -14.29
N ILE A 369 -18.58 -8.63 -13.13
CA ILE A 369 -18.10 -7.26 -12.98
C ILE A 369 -16.60 -7.22 -13.28
N LYS A 370 -16.25 -6.72 -14.47
CA LYS A 370 -14.86 -6.54 -14.89
C LYS A 370 -14.10 -5.67 -13.89
N SER A 371 -13.06 -6.25 -13.29
CA SER A 371 -12.31 -5.67 -12.19
C SER A 371 -10.80 -5.81 -12.42
N ILE A 372 -10.04 -5.02 -11.66
CA ILE A 372 -8.58 -5.13 -11.54
C ILE A 372 -8.19 -5.32 -10.08
N GLU A 373 -7.06 -5.95 -9.83
CA GLU A 373 -6.53 -6.08 -8.48
C GLU A 373 -5.95 -4.73 -8.01
N THR A 374 -6.32 -4.33 -6.81
CA THR A 374 -5.79 -3.12 -6.16
C THR A 374 -5.26 -3.49 -4.77
N PRO A 375 -3.96 -3.28 -4.49
CA PRO A 375 -3.40 -3.52 -3.16
C PRO A 375 -4.05 -2.65 -2.10
N VAL A 376 -4.40 -3.24 -0.97
CA VAL A 376 -5.08 -2.60 0.17
C VAL A 376 -4.49 -3.10 1.49
N LEU A 377 -4.94 -2.54 2.60
CA LEU A 377 -4.77 -3.17 3.90
C LEU A 377 -5.97 -4.07 4.21
N ASP A 378 -5.71 -5.17 4.89
CA ASP A 378 -6.72 -6.01 5.54
C ASP A 378 -6.14 -6.44 6.89
N GLU A 379 -6.96 -6.44 7.95
CA GLU A 379 -6.53 -6.78 9.30
C GLU A 379 -6.64 -8.28 9.56
N ARG A 380 -5.66 -8.85 10.26
CA ARG A 380 -5.72 -10.25 10.68
C ARG A 380 -6.73 -10.43 11.81
N PRO A 381 -7.49 -11.53 11.83
CA PRO A 381 -8.32 -11.91 12.97
C PRO A 381 -7.50 -11.94 14.27
N ALA A 382 -8.13 -11.60 15.41
CA ALA A 382 -7.44 -11.46 16.69
C ALA A 382 -6.64 -12.71 17.13
N HIS A 383 -7.12 -13.92 16.79
CA HIS A 383 -6.41 -15.16 17.12
C HIS A 383 -5.17 -15.42 16.25
N LEU A 384 -5.03 -14.70 15.13
CA LEU A 384 -3.87 -14.74 14.22
C LEU A 384 -2.99 -13.47 14.36
N SER A 385 -3.17 -12.71 15.45
CA SER A 385 -2.52 -11.42 15.61
C SER A 385 -1.03 -11.55 15.83
N ARG A 386 -0.24 -10.70 15.16
CA ARG A 386 1.21 -10.69 15.35
C ARG A 386 1.59 -9.99 16.67
N PRO A 387 2.46 -10.59 17.49
CA PRO A 387 3.05 -9.86 18.62
C PRO A 387 3.98 -8.75 18.11
N THR A 388 4.10 -7.68 18.88
CA THR A 388 5.00 -6.55 18.61
C THR A 388 6.01 -6.44 19.74
N TYR A 389 7.26 -6.20 19.39
CA TYR A 389 8.38 -6.05 20.33
C TYR A 389 9.10 -4.74 20.05
N THR A 390 9.74 -4.18 21.07
CA THR A 390 10.71 -3.10 20.89
C THR A 390 11.95 -3.63 20.17
N PHE A 391 12.64 -2.78 19.39
CA PHE A 391 13.95 -3.12 18.84
C PHE A 391 15.05 -2.35 19.53
N VAL A 392 16.05 -3.07 20.03
CA VAL A 392 17.19 -2.47 20.71
C VAL A 392 17.97 -1.66 19.69
N ARG A 393 18.02 -0.34 19.88
CA ARG A 393 18.64 0.62 18.95
C ARG A 393 18.07 0.56 17.52
N GLY A 394 16.82 0.14 17.37
CA GLY A 394 16.16 0.02 16.07
C GLY A 394 16.59 -1.18 15.23
N LEU A 395 17.41 -2.09 15.77
CA LEU A 395 17.88 -3.27 15.06
C LEU A 395 16.84 -4.39 15.09
N PHE A 396 16.22 -4.68 13.94
CA PHE A 396 15.18 -5.70 13.79
C PHE A 396 15.55 -7.08 14.36
N LEU A 397 16.82 -7.46 14.25
CA LEU A 397 17.36 -8.74 14.75
C LEU A 397 17.54 -8.79 16.27
N ASP A 398 17.44 -7.66 16.98
CA ASP A 398 17.63 -7.55 18.43
C ASP A 398 16.34 -7.04 19.10
N LYS A 399 15.48 -7.99 19.47
CA LYS A 399 14.15 -7.74 20.05
C LYS A 399 14.22 -7.60 21.57
N GLY A 400 13.58 -6.55 22.07
CA GLY A 400 13.39 -6.29 23.50
C GLY A 400 12.02 -6.75 23.99
N GLU A 401 11.42 -5.96 24.88
CA GLU A 401 10.14 -6.26 25.53
C GLU A 401 8.97 -6.27 24.55
N LYS A 402 7.98 -7.12 24.83
CA LYS A 402 6.70 -7.17 24.10
C LYS A 402 5.84 -5.97 24.48
N VAL A 403 5.30 -5.29 23.48
CA VAL A 403 4.45 -4.09 23.64
C VAL A 403 3.06 -4.29 23.03
N SER A 404 2.10 -3.46 23.45
CA SER A 404 0.74 -3.43 22.92
C SER A 404 0.44 -2.06 22.29
N ALA A 405 -0.60 -1.99 21.45
CA ALA A 405 -0.93 -0.76 20.76
C ALA A 405 -1.37 0.36 21.72
N ASN A 406 -0.69 1.50 21.67
CA ASN A 406 -0.98 2.68 22.50
C ASN A 406 -0.46 3.97 21.84
N THR A 407 -0.90 5.11 22.37
CA THR A 407 -0.47 6.47 21.96
C THR A 407 0.54 7.03 22.96
N PRO A 408 1.47 7.92 22.54
CA PRO A 408 2.45 8.50 23.47
C PRO A 408 1.83 9.24 24.64
N ASP A 409 2.46 9.15 25.82
CA ASP A 409 1.98 9.71 27.09
C ASP A 409 1.86 11.24 27.07
N ALA A 410 2.67 11.90 26.22
CA ALA A 410 2.64 13.34 26.04
C ALA A 410 1.41 13.85 25.25
N LEU A 411 0.63 12.95 24.66
CA LEU A 411 -0.57 13.24 23.91
C LEU A 411 -1.80 12.62 24.61
N PRO A 412 -3.04 12.98 24.20
CA PRO A 412 -4.23 12.38 24.81
C PRO A 412 -4.20 10.85 24.72
N PRO A 413 -4.60 10.13 25.77
CA PRO A 413 -4.67 8.67 25.72
C PRO A 413 -5.75 8.20 24.76
N LEU A 414 -5.73 6.91 24.41
CA LEU A 414 -6.85 6.27 23.73
C LEU A 414 -8.13 6.34 24.58
N PRO A 415 -9.32 6.40 23.95
CA PRO A 415 -10.59 6.34 24.68
C PRO A 415 -10.70 5.06 25.54
N GLU A 416 -11.15 5.22 26.79
CA GLU A 416 -11.29 4.10 27.73
C GLU A 416 -12.21 3.00 27.18
N GLY A 417 -11.77 1.74 27.26
CA GLY A 417 -12.51 0.58 26.78
C GLY A 417 -12.55 0.39 25.25
N ALA A 418 -11.91 1.28 24.47
CA ALA A 418 -11.80 1.10 23.04
C ALA A 418 -10.83 -0.04 22.67
N VAL A 419 -11.15 -0.77 21.60
CA VAL A 419 -10.22 -1.74 21.01
C VAL A 419 -9.06 -0.97 20.37
N ALA A 420 -7.82 -1.24 20.77
CA ALA A 420 -6.63 -0.59 20.24
C ALA A 420 -6.25 -1.13 18.85
N ASN A 421 -7.00 -0.73 17.82
CA ASN A 421 -6.76 -1.06 16.42
C ASN A 421 -6.62 0.21 15.54
N ARG A 422 -6.36 0.03 14.24
CA ARG A 422 -6.17 1.16 13.32
C ARG A 422 -7.38 2.10 13.27
N LEU A 423 -8.61 1.61 13.43
CA LEU A 423 -9.79 2.46 13.40
C LEU A 423 -9.84 3.40 14.61
N THR A 424 -9.50 2.90 15.79
CA THR A 424 -9.39 3.73 17.00
C THR A 424 -8.28 4.76 16.85
N LEU A 425 -7.11 4.36 16.33
CA LEU A 425 -6.02 5.28 16.01
C LEU A 425 -6.46 6.37 15.03
N ALA A 426 -7.16 6.00 13.95
CA ALA A 426 -7.59 6.92 12.91
C ALA A 426 -8.54 7.99 13.45
N LYS A 427 -9.47 7.59 14.33
CA LYS A 427 -10.37 8.51 15.04
C LYS A 427 -9.63 9.38 16.06
N TRP A 428 -8.62 8.83 16.73
CA TRP A 428 -7.76 9.57 17.66
C TRP A 428 -6.97 10.69 16.97
N LEU A 429 -6.42 10.44 15.77
CA LEU A 429 -5.68 11.46 15.00
C LEU A 429 -6.51 12.73 14.77
N VAL A 430 -7.79 12.56 14.41
CA VAL A 430 -8.68 13.67 14.05
C VAL A 430 -9.59 14.10 15.21
N SER A 431 -9.32 13.58 16.41
CA SER A 431 -10.10 13.93 17.60
C SER A 431 -9.92 15.40 18.00
N PRO A 432 -10.94 16.05 18.58
CA PRO A 432 -10.80 17.40 19.11
C PRO A 432 -9.71 17.56 20.17
N GLU A 433 -9.40 16.47 20.89
CA GLU A 433 -8.39 16.39 21.93
C GLU A 433 -6.96 16.37 21.34
N ASN A 434 -6.78 15.86 20.12
CA ASN A 434 -5.49 15.84 19.46
C ASN A 434 -5.11 17.25 18.95
N PRO A 435 -4.03 17.87 19.48
CA PRO A 435 -3.75 19.28 19.20
C PRO A 435 -2.98 19.51 17.89
N LEU A 436 -2.55 18.45 17.19
CA LEU A 436 -1.60 18.55 16.08
C LEU A 436 -2.27 18.50 14.71
N THR A 437 -3.14 17.51 14.47
CA THR A 437 -3.63 17.21 13.10
C THR A 437 -4.23 18.40 12.36
N ALA A 438 -5.09 19.20 13.01
CA ALA A 438 -5.67 20.39 12.38
C ALA A 438 -4.62 21.47 12.08
N ARG A 439 -3.68 21.72 13.01
CA ARG A 439 -2.60 22.71 12.83
C ARG A 439 -1.66 22.31 11.70
N VAL A 440 -1.28 21.04 11.65
CA VAL A 440 -0.38 20.49 10.63
C VAL A 440 -1.03 20.58 9.25
N ALA A 441 -2.30 20.19 9.12
CA ALA A 441 -3.04 20.29 7.87
C ALA A 441 -3.13 21.75 7.38
N VAL A 442 -3.55 22.68 8.25
CA VAL A 442 -3.61 24.11 7.93
C VAL A 442 -2.25 24.65 7.51
N ASN A 443 -1.19 24.33 8.27
CA ASN A 443 0.16 24.80 7.98
C ASN A 443 0.67 24.33 6.62
N ARG A 444 0.35 23.09 6.23
CA ARG A 444 0.71 22.53 4.92
C ARG A 444 -0.03 23.22 3.78
N TYR A 445 -1.35 23.41 3.90
CA TYR A 445 -2.10 24.18 2.89
C TYR A 445 -1.59 25.62 2.79
N TRP A 446 -1.28 26.23 3.92
CA TRP A 446 -0.65 27.54 3.99
C TRP A 446 0.69 27.56 3.25
N ALA A 447 1.60 26.63 3.54
CA ALA A 447 2.89 26.52 2.86
C ALA A 447 2.75 26.33 1.34
N ARG A 448 1.76 25.55 0.89
CA ARG A 448 1.48 25.39 -0.55
C ARG A 448 1.01 26.68 -1.21
N LEU A 449 0.33 27.58 -0.50
CA LEU A 449 -0.16 28.85 -1.05
C LEU A 449 0.86 30.01 -0.89
N PHE A 450 1.46 30.14 0.29
CA PHE A 450 2.28 31.27 0.72
C PHE A 450 3.80 31.02 0.67
N GLY A 451 4.24 29.86 0.16
CA GLY A 451 5.66 29.58 -0.02
C GLY A 451 6.33 28.90 1.17
N THR A 452 6.02 29.36 2.37
CA THR A 452 6.52 28.85 3.65
C THR A 452 5.33 28.67 4.61
N GLY A 453 5.36 27.63 5.45
CA GLY A 453 4.34 27.43 6.48
C GLY A 453 4.40 28.52 7.54
N ILE A 454 3.32 28.70 8.32
CA ILE A 454 3.36 29.49 9.55
C ILE A 454 4.44 28.92 10.48
N VAL A 455 4.46 27.60 10.63
CA VAL A 455 5.61 26.82 11.10
C VAL A 455 6.46 26.49 9.87
N GLY A 456 7.67 27.04 9.80
CA GLY A 456 8.54 26.92 8.62
C GLY A 456 9.09 25.51 8.40
N THR A 457 9.27 24.76 9.50
CA THR A 457 9.60 23.34 9.53
C THR A 457 8.31 22.51 9.44
N GLU A 458 7.80 22.29 8.23
CA GLU A 458 6.56 21.51 8.00
C GLU A 458 6.63 20.07 8.56
N GLU A 459 7.85 19.58 8.78
CA GLU A 459 8.22 18.29 9.35
C GLU A 459 8.37 18.25 10.87
N ASP A 460 8.47 19.42 11.55
CA ASP A 460 8.77 19.49 12.97
C ASP A 460 8.01 20.64 13.67
N PHE A 461 6.94 20.27 14.38
CA PHE A 461 6.16 21.08 15.31
C PHE A 461 6.63 20.92 16.77
N GLY A 462 7.66 20.11 17.02
CA GLY A 462 8.25 19.86 18.32
C GLY A 462 9.18 20.97 18.79
N ALA A 463 9.90 20.71 19.87
CA ALA A 463 10.77 21.68 20.54
C ALA A 463 11.98 22.12 19.70
N THR A 464 12.39 21.32 18.70
CA THR A 464 13.47 21.65 17.76
C THR A 464 13.01 22.34 16.49
N GLY A 465 11.70 22.38 16.24
CA GLY A 465 11.10 23.06 15.11
C GLY A 465 11.16 24.58 15.21
N GLU A 466 10.93 25.26 14.09
CA GLU A 466 10.75 26.72 14.10
C GLU A 466 9.41 27.06 14.78
N PRO A 467 9.37 27.97 15.77
CA PRO A 467 8.10 28.41 16.34
C PRO A 467 7.22 29.04 15.26
N PRO A 468 5.88 28.94 15.37
CA PRO A 468 4.97 29.56 14.42
C PRO A 468 5.23 31.07 14.35
N SER A 469 5.37 31.61 13.14
CA SER A 469 5.53 33.06 12.95
C SER A 469 4.31 33.86 13.43
N HIS A 470 3.13 33.24 13.38
CA HIS A 470 1.84 33.81 13.78
C HIS A 470 1.02 32.73 14.55
N PRO A 471 1.31 32.49 15.84
CA PRO A 471 0.67 31.40 16.60
C PRO A 471 -0.85 31.54 16.68
N ASP A 472 -1.35 32.73 17.02
CA ASP A 472 -2.79 32.98 17.16
C ASP A 472 -3.55 32.74 15.85
N LEU A 473 -2.93 33.05 14.70
CA LEU A 473 -3.50 32.81 13.39
C LEU A 473 -3.58 31.31 13.06
N LEU A 474 -2.52 30.56 13.38
CA LEU A 474 -2.52 29.11 13.16
C LEU A 474 -3.59 28.43 14.00
N ASP A 475 -3.71 28.82 15.27
CA ASP A 475 -4.71 28.28 16.19
C ASP A 475 -6.14 28.62 15.76
N ASP A 476 -6.39 29.88 15.39
CA ASP A 476 -7.69 30.31 14.86
C ASP A 476 -8.07 29.54 13.60
N LEU A 477 -7.17 29.44 12.61
CA LEU A 477 -7.42 28.67 11.39
C LEU A 477 -7.62 27.18 11.65
N ALA A 478 -6.86 26.58 12.57
CA ALA A 478 -6.98 25.16 12.90
C ALA A 478 -8.32 24.85 13.58
N VAL A 479 -8.74 25.68 14.54
CA VAL A 479 -10.05 25.55 15.20
C VAL A 479 -11.17 25.73 14.19
N ARG A 480 -11.12 26.77 13.35
CA ARG A 480 -12.15 27.02 12.33
C ARG A 480 -12.19 25.93 11.26
N PHE A 481 -11.02 25.40 10.86
CA PHE A 481 -10.96 24.28 9.91
C PHE A 481 -11.68 23.05 10.46
N ARG A 482 -11.46 22.70 11.72
CA ARG A 482 -12.12 21.56 12.38
C ARG A 482 -13.59 21.83 12.67
N GLU A 483 -13.91 22.95 13.31
CA GLU A 483 -15.25 23.22 13.87
C GLU A 483 -16.19 23.88 12.85
N ASP A 484 -15.82 25.05 12.33
CA ASP A 484 -16.70 25.87 11.49
C ASP A 484 -16.81 25.32 10.06
N TYR A 485 -15.69 24.86 9.52
CA TYR A 485 -15.61 24.32 8.18
C TYR A 485 -15.89 22.84 8.13
N ARG A 486 -15.97 22.17 9.29
CA ARG A 486 -16.19 20.72 9.40
C ARG A 486 -15.21 19.96 8.50
N TRP A 487 -13.93 20.32 8.63
CA TRP A 487 -12.82 19.75 7.87
C TRP A 487 -12.90 19.93 6.33
N SER A 488 -13.71 20.87 5.83
CA SER A 488 -13.76 21.22 4.40
C SER A 488 -12.48 21.92 3.95
N THR A 489 -11.72 21.24 3.10
CA THR A 489 -10.48 21.76 2.54
C THR A 489 -10.75 22.94 1.61
N LYS A 490 -11.81 22.88 0.80
CA LYS A 490 -12.13 23.97 -0.13
C LYS A 490 -12.58 25.25 0.57
N LYS A 491 -13.27 25.16 1.71
CA LYS A 491 -13.62 26.35 2.51
C LYS A 491 -12.37 27.02 3.08
N LEU A 492 -11.46 26.24 3.66
CA LEU A 492 -10.17 26.75 4.13
C LEU A 492 -9.39 27.41 2.99
N LEU A 493 -9.20 26.70 1.86
CA LEU A 493 -8.49 27.23 0.71
C LEU A 493 -9.14 28.52 0.19
N ARG A 494 -10.47 28.58 0.09
CA ARG A 494 -11.21 29.78 -0.32
C ARG A 494 -10.93 30.95 0.60
N GLU A 495 -10.93 30.75 1.91
CA GLU A 495 -10.60 31.81 2.85
C GLU A 495 -9.17 32.32 2.64
N LEU A 496 -8.21 31.40 2.55
CA LEU A 496 -6.80 31.75 2.37
C LEU A 496 -6.58 32.56 1.09
N VAL A 497 -7.14 32.13 -0.05
CA VAL A 497 -6.93 32.84 -1.34
C VAL A 497 -7.72 34.14 -1.48
N LEU A 498 -8.76 34.34 -0.68
CA LEU A 498 -9.54 35.60 -0.65
C LEU A 498 -9.02 36.59 0.41
N SER A 499 -8.07 36.19 1.25
CA SER A 499 -7.45 37.07 2.24
C SER A 499 -6.79 38.30 1.59
N SER A 500 -6.67 39.39 2.35
CA SER A 500 -5.86 40.54 1.92
C SER A 500 -4.39 40.17 1.75
N THR A 501 -3.88 39.27 2.61
CA THR A 501 -2.51 38.78 2.60
C THR A 501 -2.15 38.05 1.30
N TYR A 502 -3.01 37.14 0.82
CA TYR A 502 -2.78 36.44 -0.45
C TYR A 502 -2.83 37.36 -1.66
N ARG A 503 -3.65 38.42 -1.60
CA ARG A 503 -3.83 39.39 -2.69
C ARG A 503 -2.77 40.51 -2.73
N GLN A 504 -1.75 40.47 -1.87
CA GLN A 504 -0.65 41.43 -1.92
C GLN A 504 0.19 41.25 -3.18
N SER A 505 0.86 42.34 -3.60
CA SER A 505 1.82 42.28 -4.70
C SER A 505 3.01 41.37 -4.34
N ALA A 506 3.50 40.59 -5.30
CA ALA A 506 4.75 39.82 -5.17
C ALA A 506 6.02 40.68 -5.40
N ARG A 507 5.88 41.97 -5.69
CA ARG A 507 7.01 42.87 -5.98
C ARG A 507 7.99 42.89 -4.80
N ILE A 508 9.23 42.48 -5.08
CA ILE A 508 10.32 42.56 -4.12
C ILE A 508 10.80 44.02 -4.04
N ARG A 509 10.78 44.58 -2.83
CA ARG A 509 11.30 45.92 -2.53
C ARG A 509 12.49 45.80 -1.59
N ASP A 510 13.52 46.61 -1.81
CA ASP A 510 14.76 46.55 -1.04
C ASP A 510 14.50 46.75 0.47
N ASP A 511 13.62 47.68 0.84
CA ASP A 511 13.28 47.96 2.23
C ASP A 511 12.58 46.78 2.94
N LEU A 512 11.83 45.95 2.19
CA LEU A 512 11.23 44.73 2.73
C LEU A 512 12.25 43.59 2.83
N VAL A 513 13.19 43.51 1.90
CA VAL A 513 14.25 42.49 1.92
C VAL A 513 15.20 42.72 3.10
N GLU A 514 15.54 43.97 3.39
CA GLU A 514 16.40 44.34 4.53
C GLU A 514 15.76 43.96 5.87
N ARG A 515 14.42 44.09 5.99
CA ARG A 515 13.70 43.80 7.24
C ARG A 515 13.35 42.32 7.40
N ASP A 516 12.90 41.69 6.32
CA ASP A 516 12.40 40.33 6.32
C ASP A 516 12.62 39.68 4.94
N ARG A 517 13.85 39.24 4.74
CA ARG A 517 14.27 38.58 3.49
C ARG A 517 13.44 37.34 3.20
N ALA A 518 13.10 36.55 4.23
CA ALA A 518 12.36 35.31 4.12
C ALA A 518 10.84 35.50 3.98
N ASN A 519 10.34 36.74 4.04
CA ASN A 519 8.92 37.07 3.96
C ASN A 519 8.07 36.37 5.04
N ARG A 520 8.63 36.17 6.24
CA ARG A 520 7.95 35.57 7.41
C ARG A 520 6.85 36.47 7.96
N LEU A 521 6.97 37.79 7.79
CA LEU A 521 5.96 38.80 8.14
C LEU A 521 4.88 38.96 7.07
N LEU A 522 4.96 38.19 5.98
CA LEU A 522 3.95 38.16 4.92
C LEU A 522 3.68 39.56 4.34
N ALA A 523 4.73 40.34 4.06
CA ALA A 523 4.61 41.72 3.55
C ALA A 523 4.46 41.81 2.02
N ARG A 524 4.66 40.68 1.32
CA ARG A 524 4.50 40.53 -0.14
C ARG A 524 4.03 39.12 -0.49
N GLY A 525 3.58 38.91 -1.73
CA GLY A 525 3.34 37.57 -2.26
C GLY A 525 4.62 36.73 -2.30
N PRO A 526 4.53 35.39 -2.20
CA PRO A 526 5.70 34.54 -2.35
C PRO A 526 6.26 34.65 -3.77
N ARG A 527 7.58 34.45 -3.90
CA ARG A 527 8.24 34.24 -5.19
C ARG A 527 9.08 32.96 -5.10
N ARG A 528 8.65 31.86 -5.73
CA ARG A 528 9.36 30.57 -5.66
C ARG A 528 9.30 29.79 -6.98
N PRO A 529 10.29 28.93 -7.26
CA PRO A 529 10.22 28.01 -8.41
C PRO A 529 8.96 27.14 -8.37
N LEU A 530 8.38 26.90 -9.53
CA LEU A 530 7.28 25.95 -9.70
C LEU A 530 7.79 24.51 -9.55
N PRO A 531 7.02 23.62 -8.90
CA PRO A 531 7.28 22.19 -8.92
C PRO A 531 7.27 21.62 -10.35
N ALA A 532 7.99 20.50 -10.55
CA ALA A 532 8.07 19.81 -11.84
C ALA A 532 6.70 19.61 -12.53
N GLU A 533 5.70 19.17 -11.76
CA GLU A 533 4.36 18.91 -12.26
C GLU A 533 3.68 20.20 -12.74
N MET A 534 3.88 21.31 -12.03
CA MET A 534 3.32 22.61 -12.39
C MET A 534 4.00 23.21 -13.62
N VAL A 535 5.34 23.08 -13.74
CA VAL A 535 6.07 23.55 -14.93
C VAL A 535 5.53 22.87 -16.19
N ARG A 536 5.43 21.53 -16.17
CA ARG A 536 4.92 20.78 -17.31
C ARG A 536 3.43 21.08 -17.59
N ASP A 537 2.58 21.05 -16.56
CA ASP A 537 1.13 21.27 -16.74
C ASP A 537 0.84 22.69 -17.21
N GLN A 538 1.61 23.69 -16.77
CA GLN A 538 1.50 25.06 -17.24
C GLN A 538 1.91 25.21 -18.70
N SER A 539 3.02 24.60 -19.13
CA SER A 539 3.42 24.64 -20.55
C SER A 539 2.38 23.98 -21.45
N LEU A 540 1.79 22.86 -21.02
CA LEU A 540 0.68 22.22 -21.73
C LEU A 540 -0.57 23.10 -21.78
N ALA A 541 -0.91 23.78 -20.67
CA ALA A 541 -2.08 24.67 -20.62
C ALA A 541 -1.92 25.90 -21.51
N LEU A 542 -0.76 26.56 -21.45
CA LEU A 542 -0.45 27.75 -22.24
C LEU A 542 -0.43 27.45 -23.75
N SER A 543 0.15 26.31 -24.13
CA SER A 543 0.18 25.83 -25.52
C SER A 543 -1.16 25.32 -26.04
N GLY A 544 -2.12 25.04 -25.15
CA GLY A 544 -3.44 24.48 -25.50
C GLY A 544 -3.43 22.97 -25.73
N LEU A 545 -2.36 22.28 -25.34
CA LEU A 545 -2.23 20.82 -25.47
C LEU A 545 -2.81 20.05 -24.26
N LEU A 546 -2.96 20.69 -23.10
CA LEU A 546 -3.37 20.02 -21.87
C LEU A 546 -4.73 19.32 -22.00
N SER A 547 -4.75 18.00 -21.76
CA SER A 547 -5.99 17.24 -21.62
C SER A 547 -6.64 17.47 -20.24
N ASP A 548 -7.96 17.64 -20.24
CA ASP A 548 -8.80 17.77 -19.05
C ASP A 548 -9.36 16.42 -18.55
N ARG A 549 -9.07 15.32 -19.27
CA ARG A 549 -9.54 13.98 -18.91
C ARG A 549 -9.05 13.55 -17.52
N LEU A 550 -10.02 13.27 -16.66
CA LEU A 550 -9.79 12.73 -15.32
C LEU A 550 -9.76 11.19 -15.33
N PHE A 551 -9.07 10.64 -14.35
CA PHE A 551 -9.05 9.20 -13.98
C PHE A 551 -8.42 8.25 -15.02
N GLY A 552 -8.31 6.97 -14.69
CA GLY A 552 -7.83 5.92 -15.59
C GLY A 552 -6.34 5.57 -15.43
N PRO A 553 -5.75 4.75 -16.29
CA PRO A 553 -4.38 4.29 -16.11
C PRO A 553 -3.34 5.43 -16.21
N PRO A 554 -2.12 5.23 -15.67
CA PRO A 554 -1.00 6.13 -15.91
C PRO A 554 -0.63 6.21 -17.40
N VAL A 555 -0.01 7.31 -17.81
CA VAL A 555 0.45 7.57 -19.18
C VAL A 555 1.96 7.76 -19.27
N HIS A 556 2.48 7.63 -20.48
CA HIS A 556 3.91 7.65 -20.80
C HIS A 556 4.23 8.82 -21.72
N PRO A 557 4.35 10.07 -21.22
CA PRO A 557 4.76 11.20 -22.04
C PRO A 557 6.17 10.99 -22.63
N PRO A 558 6.59 11.77 -23.64
CA PRO A 558 7.88 11.60 -24.28
C PRO A 558 9.05 11.62 -23.29
N ILE A 559 10.02 10.74 -23.53
CA ILE A 559 11.34 10.71 -22.87
C ILE A 559 12.43 10.57 -23.95
N PRO A 560 13.67 11.01 -23.68
CA PRO A 560 14.79 10.76 -24.58
C PRO A 560 15.10 9.27 -24.77
N ASP A 561 15.63 8.92 -25.94
CA ASP A 561 16.08 7.57 -26.24
C ASP A 561 17.18 7.10 -25.26
N GLY A 562 17.13 5.83 -24.88
CA GLY A 562 18.13 5.21 -24.00
C GLY A 562 17.93 5.49 -22.50
N ILE A 563 16.92 6.25 -22.09
CA ILE A 563 16.61 6.46 -20.66
C ILE A 563 15.90 5.25 -20.06
N TRP A 564 14.94 4.66 -20.78
CA TRP A 564 14.17 3.52 -20.29
C TRP A 564 14.94 2.21 -20.44
N MET A 565 15.64 1.80 -19.38
CA MET A 565 16.39 0.54 -19.31
C MET A 565 15.92 -0.30 -18.11
N PRO A 566 14.73 -0.94 -18.18
CA PRO A 566 14.18 -1.68 -17.05
C PRO A 566 14.92 -3.01 -16.82
N PHE A 567 15.02 -3.41 -15.56
CA PHE A 567 15.58 -4.72 -15.17
C PHE A 567 14.69 -5.90 -15.60
N VAL A 568 13.38 -5.66 -15.78
CA VAL A 568 12.40 -6.68 -16.16
C VAL A 568 12.19 -6.65 -17.67
N ALA A 569 12.44 -7.79 -18.32
CA ALA A 569 12.25 -7.95 -19.75
C ALA A 569 10.77 -7.73 -20.14
N GLY A 570 10.53 -6.87 -21.13
CA GLY A 570 9.18 -6.59 -21.66
C GLY A 570 8.49 -5.36 -21.07
N ASP A 571 9.02 -4.77 -19.99
CA ASP A 571 8.58 -3.46 -19.50
C ASP A 571 8.95 -2.38 -20.54
N ARG A 572 7.97 -1.61 -21.03
CA ARG A 572 8.13 -0.67 -22.14
C ARG A 572 7.49 0.67 -21.81
N TRP A 573 8.26 1.74 -21.98
CA TRP A 573 7.73 3.10 -22.01
C TRP A 573 7.06 3.37 -23.37
N ALA A 574 5.74 3.14 -23.43
CA ALA A 574 4.97 3.23 -24.67
C ALA A 574 4.45 4.65 -24.87
N THR A 575 5.28 5.53 -25.45
CA THR A 575 4.91 6.92 -25.72
C THR A 575 3.74 7.02 -26.73
N PRO A 576 2.59 7.62 -26.38
CA PRO A 576 1.50 7.87 -27.32
C PRO A 576 1.93 8.80 -28.45
N LYS A 577 1.27 8.73 -29.62
CA LYS A 577 1.62 9.57 -30.78
C LYS A 577 1.25 11.04 -30.54
N GLU A 578 1.85 11.96 -31.30
CA GLU A 578 1.40 13.36 -31.33
C GLU A 578 -0.08 13.44 -31.72
N GLY A 579 -0.83 14.31 -31.04
CA GLY A 579 -2.29 14.42 -31.16
C GLY A 579 -3.10 13.39 -30.36
N ASP A 580 -2.47 12.39 -29.74
CA ASP A 580 -3.13 11.50 -28.78
C ASP A 580 -3.28 12.21 -27.43
N GLU A 581 -4.49 12.19 -26.88
CA GLU A 581 -4.81 12.81 -25.60
C GLU A 581 -3.92 12.30 -24.46
N ASP A 582 -3.57 11.00 -24.47
CA ASP A 582 -2.77 10.37 -23.42
C ASP A 582 -1.33 10.93 -23.37
N ARG A 583 -0.83 11.53 -24.47
CA ARG A 583 0.48 12.21 -24.52
C ARG A 583 0.52 13.48 -23.66
N TYR A 584 -0.63 14.14 -23.52
CA TYR A 584 -0.76 15.49 -22.96
C TYR A 584 -1.60 15.55 -21.68
N ARG A 585 -1.81 14.42 -21.01
CA ARG A 585 -2.46 14.42 -19.69
C ARG A 585 -1.65 15.17 -18.66
N ARG A 586 -2.34 15.66 -17.62
CA ARG A 586 -1.75 16.27 -16.42
C ARG A 586 -0.68 15.36 -15.82
N SER A 587 0.35 15.99 -15.28
CA SER A 587 1.56 15.35 -14.74
C SER A 587 1.28 14.36 -13.62
N ILE A 588 0.14 14.49 -12.91
CA ILE A 588 -0.32 13.51 -11.91
C ILE A 588 -0.61 12.12 -12.50
N TYR A 589 -0.85 12.02 -13.81
CA TYR A 589 -1.07 10.77 -14.54
C TYR A 589 0.21 10.17 -15.12
N THR A 590 1.34 10.88 -15.07
CA THR A 590 2.62 10.36 -15.57
C THR A 590 3.07 9.15 -14.75
N TYR A 591 3.34 8.03 -15.42
CA TYR A 591 3.89 6.85 -14.78
C TYR A 591 5.21 7.17 -14.07
N THR A 592 5.38 6.66 -12.85
CA THR A 592 6.58 6.88 -12.04
C THR A 592 7.12 5.53 -11.59
N LYS A 593 8.37 5.25 -11.93
CA LYS A 593 9.13 4.09 -11.46
C LYS A 593 10.29 4.59 -10.58
N ARG A 594 10.40 4.10 -9.34
CA ARG A 594 11.41 4.59 -8.37
C ARG A 594 12.83 4.52 -8.91
N SER A 595 13.18 3.41 -9.58
CA SER A 595 14.52 3.18 -10.14
C SER A 595 14.81 3.94 -11.44
N ILE A 596 13.79 4.43 -12.15
CA ILE A 596 13.93 5.16 -13.42
C ILE A 596 12.91 6.32 -13.41
N PRO A 597 13.21 7.44 -12.73
CA PRO A 597 12.30 8.56 -12.63
C PRO A 597 12.08 9.23 -13.99
N TYR A 598 10.91 9.84 -14.19
CA TYR A 598 10.64 10.65 -15.38
C TYR A 598 11.65 11.82 -15.46
N PRO A 599 12.39 12.02 -16.56
CA PRO A 599 13.52 12.96 -16.62
C PRO A 599 13.18 14.40 -16.22
N THR A 600 12.03 14.92 -16.66
CA THR A 600 11.58 16.27 -16.27
C THR A 600 11.32 16.35 -14.77
N PHE A 601 10.75 15.30 -14.16
CA PHE A 601 10.51 15.27 -12.71
C PHE A 601 11.84 15.26 -11.95
N ALA A 602 12.82 14.48 -12.40
CA ALA A 602 14.14 14.45 -11.80
C ALA A 602 14.87 15.81 -11.91
N ALA A 603 14.77 16.49 -13.05
CA ALA A 603 15.42 17.79 -13.26
C ALA A 603 14.82 18.93 -12.40
N PHE A 604 13.54 18.83 -12.06
CA PHE A 604 12.80 19.83 -11.27
C PHE A 604 12.50 19.36 -9.83
N ASP A 605 13.43 18.60 -9.25
CA ASP A 605 13.45 18.21 -7.83
C ASP A 605 12.16 17.50 -7.34
N ALA A 606 11.49 16.76 -8.24
CA ALA A 606 10.36 15.95 -7.82
C ALA A 606 10.85 14.82 -6.87
N PRO A 607 10.07 14.48 -5.83
CA PRO A 607 10.42 13.39 -4.93
C PRO A 607 10.60 12.05 -5.66
N THR A 608 11.60 11.26 -5.25
CA THR A 608 11.86 9.91 -5.78
C THR A 608 10.73 8.92 -5.45
N ARG A 609 9.87 9.26 -4.49
CA ARG A 609 8.80 8.43 -3.91
C ARG A 609 9.30 7.18 -3.17
N GLU A 610 10.55 7.18 -2.74
CA GLU A 610 11.11 6.13 -1.87
C GLU A 610 10.64 6.31 -0.43
N PHE A 611 10.61 7.56 0.05
CA PHE A 611 10.16 7.92 1.40
C PHE A 611 9.14 9.07 1.36
N CYS A 612 8.37 9.22 2.44
CA CYS A 612 7.50 10.37 2.62
C CYS A 612 8.32 11.67 2.61
N THR A 613 7.97 12.60 1.72
CA THR A 613 8.66 13.89 1.60
C THR A 613 7.77 14.99 2.19
N PRO A 614 8.07 15.51 3.40
CA PRO A 614 7.20 16.48 4.07
C PRO A 614 7.29 17.85 3.39
N ARG A 615 8.50 18.21 2.96
CA ARG A 615 8.84 19.46 2.31
C ARG A 615 9.69 19.16 1.09
N ARG A 616 9.36 19.77 -0.04
CA ARG A 616 10.16 19.65 -1.27
C ARG A 616 11.27 20.69 -1.24
N LEU A 617 12.50 20.25 -1.53
CA LEU A 617 13.59 21.17 -1.81
C LEU A 617 13.38 21.73 -3.22
N THR A 618 13.75 22.99 -3.42
CA THR A 618 13.69 23.64 -4.72
C THR A 618 15.06 24.16 -5.07
N SER A 619 15.61 23.70 -6.19
CA SER A 619 16.81 24.24 -6.79
C SER A 619 16.45 25.22 -7.91
N ASN A 620 17.44 26.01 -8.33
CA ASN A 620 17.38 26.82 -9.54
C ASN A 620 18.68 26.57 -10.30
N THR A 621 18.65 25.65 -11.28
CA THR A 621 19.84 25.21 -11.99
C THR A 621 19.73 25.51 -13.49
N PRO A 622 20.85 25.75 -14.19
CA PRO A 622 20.84 25.88 -15.64
C PRO A 622 20.25 24.67 -16.38
N ILE A 623 20.32 23.47 -15.77
CA ILE A 623 19.76 22.23 -16.32
C ILE A 623 18.23 22.33 -16.45
N GLN A 624 17.54 22.98 -15.51
CA GLN A 624 16.09 23.18 -15.57
C GLN A 624 15.68 24.04 -16.77
N ALA A 625 16.39 25.15 -17.00
CA ALA A 625 16.16 26.00 -18.17
C ALA A 625 16.48 25.25 -19.48
N LEU A 626 17.55 24.45 -19.51
CA LEU A 626 17.88 23.60 -20.67
C LEU A 626 16.84 22.51 -20.90
N MET A 627 16.23 21.94 -19.86
CA MET A 627 15.15 20.96 -19.96
C MET A 627 13.96 21.56 -20.71
N VAL A 628 13.51 22.76 -20.33
CA VAL A 628 12.37 23.46 -20.97
C VAL A 628 12.67 23.84 -22.42
N LEU A 629 13.94 24.06 -22.79
CA LEU A 629 14.32 24.39 -24.17
C LEU A 629 14.42 23.17 -25.09
N ASN A 630 14.77 21.99 -24.56
CA ASN A 630 15.25 20.87 -25.39
C ASN A 630 14.42 19.60 -25.27
N ASP A 631 13.71 19.37 -24.17
CA ASP A 631 12.92 18.15 -24.03
C ASP A 631 11.71 18.17 -24.98
N ALA A 632 11.44 17.00 -25.58
CA ALA A 632 10.45 16.85 -26.64
C ALA A 632 9.07 17.40 -26.24
N ALA A 633 8.65 17.19 -24.99
CA ALA A 633 7.35 17.68 -24.52
C ALA A 633 7.27 19.22 -24.54
N PHE A 634 8.34 19.93 -24.20
CA PHE A 634 8.36 21.40 -24.22
C PHE A 634 8.60 21.97 -25.62
N VAL A 635 9.32 21.25 -26.49
CA VAL A 635 9.44 21.60 -27.91
C VAL A 635 8.07 21.54 -28.59
N GLU A 636 7.28 20.50 -28.32
CA GLU A 636 5.88 20.39 -28.78
C GLU A 636 5.02 21.52 -28.22
N CYS A 637 5.12 21.84 -26.92
CA CYS A 637 4.41 22.98 -26.33
C CYS A 637 4.79 24.30 -27.01
N SER A 638 6.07 24.49 -27.33
CA SER A 638 6.56 25.70 -28.01
C SER A 638 6.01 25.81 -29.42
N GLN A 639 5.93 24.69 -30.16
CA GLN A 639 5.33 24.66 -31.48
C GLN A 639 3.82 24.96 -31.45
N ALA A 640 3.09 24.31 -30.55
CA ALA A 640 1.64 24.53 -30.42
C ALA A 640 1.31 25.95 -29.94
N LEU A 641 2.11 26.52 -29.03
CA LEU A 641 1.98 27.93 -28.65
C LEU A 641 2.26 28.84 -29.85
N ALA A 642 3.32 28.61 -30.62
CA ALA A 642 3.62 29.36 -31.83
C ALA A 642 2.47 29.35 -32.84
N ASP A 643 1.83 28.20 -33.06
CA ASP A 643 0.67 28.09 -33.95
C ASP A 643 -0.54 28.88 -33.41
N ARG A 644 -0.75 28.85 -32.09
CA ARG A 644 -1.79 29.63 -31.42
C ARG A 644 -1.57 31.14 -31.53
N LEU A 645 -0.32 31.61 -31.47
CA LEU A 645 0.03 33.02 -31.65
C LEU A 645 -0.23 33.49 -33.08
N GLN A 646 0.12 32.67 -34.07
CA GLN A 646 -0.11 32.97 -35.49
C GLN A 646 -1.60 33.09 -35.84
N GLN A 647 -2.46 32.38 -35.12
CA GLN A 647 -3.91 32.43 -35.30
C GLN A 647 -4.57 33.68 -34.67
N GLN A 648 -3.84 34.48 -33.89
CA GLN A 648 -4.39 35.71 -33.34
C GLN A 648 -4.56 36.77 -34.43
N GLU A 649 -5.68 37.49 -34.39
CA GLU A 649 -5.93 38.62 -35.27
C GLU A 649 -5.10 39.85 -34.86
N GLY A 650 -4.77 40.70 -35.83
CA GLY A 650 -4.05 41.96 -35.58
C GLY A 650 -2.66 41.99 -36.22
N THR A 651 -1.87 42.96 -35.79
CA THR A 651 -0.47 43.11 -36.24
C THR A 651 0.44 42.12 -35.52
N LEU A 652 1.65 41.89 -36.05
CA LEU A 652 2.67 41.09 -35.36
C LEU A 652 2.91 41.57 -33.91
N ALA A 653 2.84 42.87 -33.67
CA ALA A 653 2.99 43.41 -32.32
C ALA A 653 1.84 42.99 -31.40
N ASP A 654 0.60 42.95 -31.92
CA ASP A 654 -0.58 42.51 -31.19
C ASP A 654 -0.50 41.01 -30.86
N GLN A 655 -0.07 40.19 -31.82
CA GLN A 655 0.12 38.74 -31.66
C GLN A 655 1.18 38.41 -30.60
N LEU A 656 2.33 39.12 -30.63
CA LEU A 656 3.40 38.96 -29.64
C LEU A 656 2.99 39.46 -28.26
N THR A 657 2.24 40.57 -28.20
CA THR A 657 1.67 41.10 -26.96
C THR A 657 0.69 40.11 -26.35
N PHE A 658 -0.19 39.52 -27.17
CA PHE A 658 -1.10 38.47 -26.72
C PHE A 658 -0.32 37.30 -26.09
N GLY A 659 0.73 36.79 -26.76
CA GLY A 659 1.53 35.70 -26.23
C GLY A 659 2.22 36.04 -24.91
N PHE A 660 2.74 37.26 -24.81
CA PHE A 660 3.35 37.76 -23.59
C PHE A 660 2.33 37.84 -22.43
N VAL A 661 1.17 38.43 -22.67
CA VAL A 661 0.09 38.54 -21.67
C VAL A 661 -0.44 37.16 -21.28
N ALA A 662 -0.65 36.27 -22.24
CA ALA A 662 -1.16 34.92 -22.00
C ALA A 662 -0.21 34.11 -21.11
N CYS A 663 1.10 34.25 -21.30
CA CYS A 663 2.09 33.58 -20.46
C CYS A 663 2.25 34.28 -19.11
N THR A 664 2.52 35.58 -19.10
CA THR A 664 2.99 36.32 -17.90
C THR A 664 1.86 36.92 -17.05
N CYS A 665 0.62 36.93 -17.55
CA CYS A 665 -0.52 37.61 -16.95
C CYS A 665 -0.33 39.12 -16.73
N ARG A 666 0.60 39.78 -17.45
CA ARG A 666 0.81 41.23 -17.43
C ARG A 666 1.06 41.79 -18.82
N GLU A 667 0.85 43.09 -18.97
CA GLU A 667 1.20 43.81 -20.20
C GLU A 667 2.74 43.90 -20.36
N PRO A 668 3.27 43.72 -21.57
CA PRO A 668 4.67 44.00 -21.87
C PRO A 668 4.93 45.51 -21.88
N SER A 669 6.11 45.90 -21.44
CA SER A 669 6.65 47.24 -21.65
C SER A 669 6.92 47.49 -23.14
N GLU A 670 6.98 48.77 -23.53
CA GLU A 670 7.39 49.16 -24.90
C GLU A 670 8.74 48.55 -25.31
N SER A 671 9.68 48.43 -24.35
CA SER A 671 10.96 47.77 -24.57
C SER A 671 10.84 46.27 -24.83
N GLU A 672 9.97 45.56 -24.12
CA GLU A 672 9.76 44.11 -24.31
C GLU A 672 9.14 43.84 -25.68
N VAL A 673 8.13 44.61 -26.08
CA VAL A 673 7.52 44.52 -27.42
C VAL A 673 8.57 44.75 -28.51
N LYS A 674 9.41 45.78 -28.35
CA LYS A 674 10.47 46.08 -29.30
C LYS A 674 11.49 44.94 -29.42
N VAL A 675 11.92 44.36 -28.29
CA VAL A 675 12.87 43.24 -28.28
C VAL A 675 12.27 42.01 -28.97
N MET A 676 11.01 41.67 -28.70
CA MET A 676 10.34 40.53 -29.35
C MET A 676 10.21 40.75 -30.87
N LEU A 677 9.85 41.96 -31.32
CA LEU A 677 9.76 42.30 -32.75
C LEU A 677 11.12 42.21 -33.46
N GLU A 678 12.18 42.72 -32.83
CA GLU A 678 13.54 42.66 -33.38
C GLU A 678 14.05 41.22 -33.44
N ALA A 679 13.81 40.42 -32.39
CA ALA A 679 14.12 38.99 -32.35
C ALA A 679 13.38 38.23 -33.46
N PHE A 680 12.07 38.45 -33.60
CA PHE A 680 11.27 37.83 -34.66
C PHE A 680 11.85 38.09 -36.05
N ARG A 681 12.08 39.37 -36.37
CA ARG A 681 12.59 39.78 -37.70
C ARG A 681 13.96 39.18 -37.98
N ARG A 682 14.86 39.18 -36.98
CA ARG A 682 16.22 38.64 -37.13
C ARG A 682 16.22 37.14 -37.38
N ILE A 683 15.42 36.38 -36.62
CA ILE A 683 15.33 34.92 -36.76
C ILE A 683 14.61 34.57 -38.07
N SER A 684 13.52 35.27 -38.38
CA SER A 684 12.77 35.08 -39.64
C SER A 684 13.64 35.28 -40.87
N GLN A 685 14.52 36.29 -40.87
CA GLN A 685 15.48 36.53 -41.95
C GLN A 685 16.55 35.44 -42.10
N ARG A 686 16.95 34.80 -41.00
CA ARG A 686 18.05 33.81 -40.99
C ARG A 686 17.55 32.39 -41.22
N ASP A 687 16.48 32.00 -40.53
CA ASP A 687 16.04 30.61 -40.37
C ASP A 687 14.57 30.39 -40.81
N GLY A 688 13.86 31.46 -41.20
CA GLY A 688 12.46 31.40 -41.63
C GLY A 688 11.45 31.71 -40.52
N GLU A 689 10.22 32.02 -40.94
CA GLU A 689 9.18 32.55 -40.06
C GLU A 689 8.69 31.52 -39.02
N THR A 690 8.53 30.26 -39.41
CA THR A 690 8.13 29.18 -38.50
C THR A 690 9.12 29.03 -37.34
N VAL A 691 10.42 29.07 -37.63
CA VAL A 691 11.48 29.00 -36.60
C VAL A 691 11.44 30.23 -35.70
N ALA A 692 11.14 31.42 -36.24
CA ALA A 692 11.01 32.65 -35.46
C ALA A 692 9.85 32.57 -34.46
N TRP A 693 8.69 32.09 -34.88
CA TRP A 693 7.53 31.87 -34.01
C TRP A 693 7.84 30.86 -32.90
N GLN A 694 8.36 29.69 -33.26
CA GLN A 694 8.71 28.64 -32.29
C GLN A 694 9.77 29.12 -31.29
N SER A 695 10.78 29.86 -31.74
CA SER A 695 11.83 30.40 -30.88
C SER A 695 11.28 31.42 -29.86
N LEU A 696 10.34 32.28 -30.27
CA LEU A 696 9.69 33.23 -29.36
C LEU A 696 8.77 32.52 -28.37
N ALA A 697 7.98 31.56 -28.83
CA ALA A 697 7.14 30.74 -27.96
C ALA A 697 7.99 29.98 -26.91
N SER A 698 9.08 29.36 -27.33
CA SER A 698 10.04 28.68 -26.44
C SER A 698 10.67 29.65 -25.44
N THR A 699 11.03 30.86 -25.89
CA THR A 699 11.56 31.91 -25.00
C THR A 699 10.55 32.33 -23.95
N LEU A 700 9.28 32.56 -24.35
CA LEU A 700 8.20 32.92 -23.45
C LEU A 700 7.97 31.84 -22.38
N LEU A 701 7.92 30.57 -22.78
CA LEU A 701 7.72 29.43 -21.86
C LEU A 701 8.88 29.23 -20.87
N ASN A 702 10.07 29.79 -21.16
CA ASN A 702 11.27 29.65 -20.35
C ASN A 702 11.64 30.93 -19.57
N LEU A 703 10.77 31.95 -19.57
CA LEU A 703 10.99 33.14 -18.74
C LEU A 703 10.94 32.75 -17.25
N ASP A 704 11.77 33.40 -16.45
CA ASP A 704 11.78 33.21 -15.00
C ASP A 704 10.41 33.51 -14.36
N GLU A 705 9.67 34.50 -14.86
CA GLU A 705 8.29 34.82 -14.42
C GLU A 705 7.28 33.70 -14.71
N ILE A 706 7.60 32.76 -15.63
CA ILE A 706 6.75 31.62 -16.00
C ILE A 706 7.12 30.38 -15.20
N LEU A 707 8.40 30.23 -14.88
CA LEU A 707 8.91 29.11 -14.08
C LEU A 707 8.84 29.36 -12.57
N THR A 708 8.39 30.54 -12.16
CA THR A 708 8.21 30.92 -10.74
C THR A 708 6.79 31.40 -10.46
N LYS A 709 6.29 31.11 -9.24
CA LYS A 709 5.03 31.63 -8.69
C LYS A 709 5.30 32.77 -7.74
#